data_AF-A0A7J7JX18-F1
#
_entry.id   AF-A0A7J7JX18-F1
#
_cell.length_a   1.000
_cell.length_b   1.000
_cell.length_c   1.000
_cell.angle_alpha   90.00
_cell.angle_beta   90.00
_cell.angle_gamma   90.00
#
_symmetry.space_group_name_H-M   'P 1'
#
loop_
_entity.id
_entity.type
_entity.pdbx_description
1 polymer ?
#
loop_
_entity_poly.entity_id
_entity_poly.type
_entity_poly.pdbx_seq_one_letter_code
_entity_poly.pdbx_strand_id
1 'polypeptide(L)'
;MQRSGMAVLSNLLVVLFIQATLGDVYLHTPRGSNNRLNEQSANRQNANRMFDSQNNNRGGYNVGDLTQNPAGNNANLQYQMGYFMSSDAASSYLDVEWTNQHGCGGSEDSDPHKQNCNLVLQFMCQNEDLPNAENDDKIVPGTNTATQNYQATNNQNENLAAKENRKRNNLQANRGLNEPWEWYDKCNTRERNMGLFTADQVLKNNNGQGVSAATNTRQNPNGNRYGYECPEERDYFPYWHPTPWVDIAVLTDNTSMCDYYKENSFNSRAYGECVEFYPGTNIRRHASPHNNPEDCLAEAGNQWIDFYNYIDKDATATNQNACEQKSTPQMTYKWAVPFDPYDNIRTIQEECLILPPPIDCQQAPWSRSNHLGNGRGGTANTYRWDLPYFPSNLEKRCVFRMRYNISTDDYDPWTTDASANKDLQAGVVSPVQQNPYVNIGADITPFRLAINTAQFGRTFQDRSHPFRMMPRPAAAQAQTIHNINVRGKRGNIVQVYPAVEYDFAPTNLEINDGDLVHFQWTGSNTHNNNNPGGDGQTGDAGEGQGGTDRSNIVEIADLSENFPVPYAQSTLWGNTTIVWSSYALTGNAALTTEDLAVNMASSGYFLCMLTNRCGANSVQAKAAVNNLLNNAPASFAGHLMKVNPGTYHYACSRNNNFSNRSQKGTLKVKASK
;
A
#
# COMPACT_ATOMS: atom_id res chain seq x y z
N MET A 1 74.55 -17.89 1.32
CA MET A 1 74.03 -16.63 1.90
C MET A 1 73.52 -15.76 0.77
N GLN A 2 72.29 -15.26 0.92
CA GLN A 2 71.59 -14.27 0.08
C GLN A 2 71.47 -14.57 -1.43
N ARG A 3 70.23 -14.73 -1.90
CA ARG A 3 69.69 -13.95 -3.02
C ARG A 3 68.17 -13.94 -2.98
N SER A 4 67.68 -12.71 -2.90
CA SER A 4 66.29 -12.27 -2.79
C SER A 4 65.49 -12.62 -4.04
N GLY A 5 64.38 -13.33 -3.88
CA GLY A 5 63.35 -13.49 -4.90
C GLY A 5 62.16 -12.59 -4.58
N MET A 6 61.98 -11.54 -5.36
CA MET A 6 60.77 -10.72 -5.38
C MET A 6 59.60 -11.58 -5.87
N ALA A 7 58.66 -11.92 -4.98
CA ALA A 7 57.34 -12.40 -5.38
C ALA A 7 56.40 -11.20 -5.41
N VAL A 8 55.98 -10.83 -6.61
CA VAL A 8 54.96 -9.81 -6.88
C VAL A 8 53.63 -10.31 -6.31
N LEU A 9 53.17 -9.72 -5.21
CA LEU A 9 51.79 -9.84 -4.76
C LEU A 9 50.88 -9.05 -5.72
N SER A 10 50.34 -9.73 -6.72
CA SER A 10 49.17 -9.22 -7.45
C SER A 10 47.97 -9.26 -6.52
N ASN A 11 47.62 -8.09 -5.96
CA ASN A 11 46.33 -7.85 -5.33
C ASN A 11 45.22 -7.98 -6.37
N LEU A 12 44.66 -9.19 -6.51
CA LEU A 12 43.42 -9.39 -7.25
C LEU A 12 42.27 -8.94 -6.34
N LEU A 13 41.89 -7.66 -6.46
CA LEU A 13 40.67 -7.13 -5.88
C LEU A 13 39.49 -7.72 -6.65
N VAL A 14 39.00 -8.89 -6.22
CA VAL A 14 37.73 -9.43 -6.69
C VAL A 14 36.62 -8.61 -6.05
N VAL A 15 36.20 -7.55 -6.74
CA VAL A 15 34.95 -6.85 -6.43
C VAL A 15 33.82 -7.79 -6.82
N LEU A 16 33.35 -8.58 -5.84
CA LEU A 16 32.09 -9.32 -5.94
C LEU A 16 30.97 -8.29 -5.99
N PHE A 17 30.47 -8.02 -7.20
CA PHE A 17 29.19 -7.33 -7.40
C PHE A 17 28.08 -8.23 -6.83
N ILE A 18 27.68 -7.96 -5.58
CA ILE A 18 26.45 -8.49 -5.02
C ILE A 18 25.32 -7.75 -5.74
N GLN A 19 24.80 -8.34 -6.82
CA GLN A 19 23.50 -7.92 -7.34
C GLN A 19 22.46 -8.36 -6.31
N ALA A 20 22.04 -7.43 -5.45
CA ALA A 20 20.82 -7.59 -4.69
C ALA A 20 19.67 -7.74 -5.70
N THR A 21 18.96 -8.87 -5.67
CA THR A 21 17.66 -8.94 -6.33
C THR A 21 16.76 -7.95 -5.61
N LEU A 22 16.45 -6.87 -6.31
CA LEU A 22 15.53 -5.83 -5.88
C LEU A 22 14.25 -6.12 -6.65
N GLY A 23 13.24 -6.77 -6.06
CA GLY A 23 11.91 -6.75 -6.64
C GLY A 23 10.99 -7.90 -6.31
N ASP A 24 10.24 -7.82 -5.21
CA ASP A 24 9.61 -9.03 -4.67
C ASP A 24 8.13 -8.89 -4.34
N VAL A 25 7.57 -7.68 -4.25
CA VAL A 25 6.10 -7.47 -4.22
C VAL A 25 5.69 -6.15 -4.88
N TYR A 26 4.73 -6.19 -5.82
CA TYR A 26 4.21 -5.01 -6.51
C TYR A 26 2.69 -4.97 -6.47
N LEU A 27 2.14 -3.87 -5.96
CA LEU A 27 0.68 -3.67 -5.94
C LEU A 27 0.18 -3.16 -7.28
N HIS A 28 -0.93 -3.70 -7.75
CA HIS A 28 -1.59 -3.32 -9.01
C HIS A 28 -2.92 -2.62 -8.76
N THR A 29 -3.70 -3.13 -7.81
CA THR A 29 -4.96 -2.53 -7.35
C THR A 29 -5.01 -2.64 -5.82
N PRO A 30 -5.15 -1.54 -5.06
CA PRO A 30 -4.90 -0.16 -5.50
C PRO A 30 -3.47 0.00 -6.03
N ARG A 31 -3.23 0.98 -6.91
CA ARG A 31 -1.93 1.14 -7.61
C ARG A 31 -0.78 1.38 -6.64
N GLY A 32 0.19 0.47 -6.64
CA GLY A 32 1.44 0.56 -5.89
C GLY A 32 2.34 1.71 -6.35
N SER A 33 2.79 2.52 -5.40
CA SER A 33 3.65 3.68 -5.69
C SER A 33 5.10 3.26 -5.84
N ASN A 34 5.59 2.30 -5.07
CA ASN A 34 7.00 1.94 -4.99
C ASN A 34 7.94 3.16 -4.84
N ASN A 35 7.55 4.14 -4.02
CA ASN A 35 8.17 5.46 -3.85
C ASN A 35 8.14 6.41 -5.07
N ARG A 36 7.46 6.06 -6.16
CA ARG A 36 7.30 6.95 -7.31
C ARG A 36 6.36 8.10 -7.01
N LEU A 37 6.55 9.19 -7.75
CA LEU A 37 5.68 10.35 -7.79
C LEU A 37 5.30 10.69 -9.25
N ASN A 38 6.13 11.45 -9.94
CA ASN A 38 5.85 12.00 -11.27
C ASN A 38 7.13 11.97 -12.14
N GLU A 39 8.02 11.02 -11.86
CA GLU A 39 9.29 10.90 -12.55
C GLU A 39 9.11 10.66 -14.05
N GLN A 40 9.87 11.41 -14.83
CA GLN A 40 10.02 11.25 -16.28
C GLN A 40 11.12 10.27 -16.64
N SER A 41 11.20 9.16 -15.91
CA SER A 41 12.13 8.07 -16.18
C SER A 41 11.54 6.72 -15.82
N ALA A 42 12.09 5.64 -16.38
CA ALA A 42 11.70 4.28 -16.06
C ALA A 42 11.91 3.95 -14.56
N ASN A 43 12.92 4.55 -13.93
CA ASN A 43 13.24 4.34 -12.52
C ASN A 43 12.55 5.39 -11.62
N ARG A 44 12.21 5.02 -10.39
CA ARG A 44 11.95 5.98 -9.32
C ARG A 44 13.19 6.82 -9.05
N GLN A 45 13.02 8.08 -8.68
CA GLN A 45 14.15 9.00 -8.45
C GLN A 45 14.77 8.81 -7.07
N ASN A 46 13.98 8.42 -6.08
CA ASN A 46 14.42 8.31 -4.68
C ASN A 46 13.79 7.08 -4.01
N ALA A 47 14.59 6.06 -3.70
CA ALA A 47 14.14 4.86 -3.00
C ALA A 47 13.82 5.09 -1.52
N ASN A 48 14.27 6.21 -0.94
CA ASN A 48 14.13 6.52 0.48
C ASN A 48 13.01 7.54 0.76
N ARG A 49 12.15 7.78 -0.24
CA ARG A 49 11.20 8.88 -0.24
C ARG A 49 10.15 8.77 0.88
N MET A 50 9.50 7.61 0.98
CA MET A 50 8.33 7.38 1.83
C MET A 50 8.47 6.17 2.74
N PHE A 51 8.98 5.06 2.19
CA PHE A 51 9.10 3.77 2.88
C PHE A 51 10.16 2.91 2.21
N ASP A 52 10.68 1.91 2.89
CA ASP A 52 11.67 0.99 2.32
C ASP A 52 10.97 -0.17 1.60
N SER A 53 10.77 -0.01 0.30
CA SER A 53 10.12 -1.03 -0.52
C SER A 53 10.92 -2.33 -0.64
N GLN A 54 12.25 -2.27 -0.53
CA GLN A 54 13.19 -3.33 -0.96
C GLN A 54 13.03 -3.80 -2.43
N ASN A 55 12.20 -3.12 -3.21
CA ASN A 55 11.82 -3.48 -4.59
C ASN A 55 12.72 -2.86 -5.67
N ASN A 56 12.56 -3.32 -6.91
CA ASN A 56 13.23 -2.75 -8.08
C ASN A 56 12.88 -1.28 -8.27
N ASN A 57 13.85 -0.46 -8.70
CA ASN A 57 13.60 0.95 -9.00
C ASN A 57 12.60 1.17 -10.15
N ARG A 58 12.43 0.21 -11.07
CA ARG A 58 11.48 0.32 -12.19
C ARG A 58 10.02 0.03 -11.84
N GLY A 59 9.77 -0.59 -10.69
CA GLY A 59 8.43 -0.98 -10.25
C GLY A 59 7.56 0.19 -9.82
N GLY A 60 6.28 -0.06 -9.64
CA GLY A 60 5.28 0.92 -9.23
C GLY A 60 4.80 1.87 -10.33
N TYR A 61 3.86 2.73 -9.95
CA TYR A 61 3.13 3.66 -10.81
C TYR A 61 3.33 5.11 -10.34
N ASN A 62 3.39 6.04 -11.30
CA ASN A 62 3.33 7.47 -10.97
C ASN A 62 1.95 7.81 -10.36
N VAL A 63 1.89 8.88 -9.57
CA VAL A 63 0.65 9.47 -9.08
C VAL A 63 -0.22 9.89 -10.28
N GLY A 64 -1.53 9.78 -10.11
CA GLY A 64 -2.48 10.16 -11.15
C GLY A 64 -2.49 11.66 -11.42
N ASP A 65 -2.72 12.03 -12.67
CA ASP A 65 -3.01 13.41 -13.07
C ASP A 65 -4.51 13.58 -13.31
N LEU A 66 -5.09 14.68 -12.81
CA LEU A 66 -6.52 15.01 -12.98
C LEU A 66 -6.89 15.39 -14.41
N THR A 67 -5.93 15.87 -15.20
CA THR A 67 -6.18 16.47 -16.51
C THR A 67 -5.36 15.81 -17.60
N GLN A 68 -5.49 16.32 -18.83
CA GLN A 68 -4.63 15.91 -19.95
C GLN A 68 -3.15 16.32 -19.77
N ASN A 69 -2.87 17.26 -18.87
CA ASN A 69 -1.53 17.79 -18.61
C ASN A 69 -0.96 17.23 -17.29
N PRO A 70 0.37 17.09 -17.19
CA PRO A 70 1.04 16.77 -15.92
C PRO A 70 0.64 17.74 -14.80
N ALA A 71 0.39 17.22 -13.59
CA ALA A 71 0.13 18.03 -12.41
C ALA A 71 1.36 18.87 -11.99
N GLY A 72 2.56 18.39 -12.34
CA GLY A 72 3.82 19.04 -11.96
C GLY A 72 3.91 19.20 -10.45
N ASN A 73 4.09 20.45 -10.00
CA ASN A 73 4.20 20.78 -8.58
C ASN A 73 2.85 21.18 -7.94
N ASN A 74 1.73 21.03 -8.65
CA ASN A 74 0.41 21.41 -8.16
C ASN A 74 -0.36 20.19 -7.62
N ALA A 75 -0.42 20.06 -6.30
CA ALA A 75 -1.12 18.96 -5.64
C ALA A 75 -2.62 18.90 -5.99
N ASN A 76 -3.25 20.05 -6.29
CA ASN A 76 -4.67 20.12 -6.67
C ASN A 76 -4.94 19.54 -8.07
N LEU A 77 -3.89 19.25 -8.85
CA LEU A 77 -3.98 18.59 -10.15
C LEU A 77 -3.57 17.11 -10.08
N GLN A 78 -3.20 16.60 -8.89
CA GLN A 78 -2.98 15.18 -8.67
C GLN A 78 -4.31 14.49 -8.38
N TYR A 79 -4.56 13.38 -9.06
CA TYR A 79 -5.77 12.58 -8.88
C TYR A 79 -5.59 11.51 -7.80
N GLN A 80 -6.63 11.36 -6.98
CA GLN A 80 -6.72 10.34 -5.95
C GLN A 80 -7.98 9.53 -6.23
N MET A 81 -7.83 8.21 -6.32
CA MET A 81 -8.97 7.33 -6.52
C MET A 81 -9.92 7.41 -5.33
N GLY A 82 -11.22 7.32 -5.59
CA GLY A 82 -12.25 7.35 -4.56
C GLY A 82 -12.99 6.03 -4.53
N TYR A 83 -13.07 5.40 -3.36
CA TYR A 83 -13.82 4.18 -3.14
C TYR A 83 -14.94 4.44 -2.15
N PHE A 84 -16.14 3.95 -2.40
CA PHE A 84 -17.22 4.05 -1.43
C PHE A 84 -16.96 3.10 -0.26
N MET A 85 -17.05 3.62 0.96
CA MET A 85 -17.00 2.79 2.18
C MET A 85 -18.20 1.83 2.24
N SER A 86 -18.13 0.81 3.09
CA SER A 86 -19.32 0.00 3.40
C SER A 86 -20.34 0.82 4.21
N SER A 87 -21.58 0.35 4.30
CA SER A 87 -22.60 0.88 5.24
C SER A 87 -22.90 -0.16 6.33
N ASP A 88 -23.80 0.19 7.24
CA ASP A 88 -24.42 -0.73 8.19
C ASP A 88 -25.26 -1.83 7.52
N ALA A 89 -25.74 -1.59 6.28
CA ALA A 89 -26.63 -2.48 5.56
C ALA A 89 -25.95 -3.31 4.44
N ALA A 90 -24.85 -2.84 3.84
CA ALA A 90 -24.21 -3.53 2.72
C ALA A 90 -22.72 -3.17 2.53
N SER A 91 -21.98 -4.12 1.96
CA SER A 91 -20.53 -4.02 1.77
C SER A 91 -20.13 -3.31 0.46
N SER A 92 -18.95 -2.71 0.47
CA SER A 92 -18.24 -2.26 -0.73
C SER A 92 -16.91 -3.01 -0.83
N TYR A 93 -16.60 -3.58 -1.99
CA TYR A 93 -15.43 -4.43 -2.18
C TYR A 93 -14.37 -3.79 -3.09
N LEU A 94 -13.11 -3.96 -2.71
CA LEU A 94 -11.95 -3.72 -3.56
C LEU A 94 -11.18 -5.03 -3.74
N ASP A 95 -11.09 -5.54 -4.96
CA ASP A 95 -10.21 -6.66 -5.27
C ASP A 95 -8.76 -6.14 -5.29
N VAL A 96 -8.04 -6.43 -4.20
CA VAL A 96 -6.62 -6.15 -4.09
C VAL A 96 -5.88 -7.11 -5.00
N GLU A 97 -5.00 -6.59 -5.85
CA GLU A 97 -4.22 -7.39 -6.80
C GLU A 97 -2.74 -7.02 -6.70
N TRP A 98 -1.88 -8.04 -6.71
CA TRP A 98 -0.44 -7.87 -6.65
C TRP A 98 0.30 -8.94 -7.46
N THR A 99 1.60 -8.74 -7.58
CA THR A 99 2.56 -9.77 -8.00
C THR A 99 3.66 -9.90 -6.97
N ASN A 100 4.13 -11.12 -6.71
CA ASN A 100 5.27 -11.38 -5.83
C ASN A 100 6.27 -12.33 -6.49
N GLN A 101 7.57 -12.03 -6.40
CA GLN A 101 8.60 -12.69 -7.23
C GLN A 101 9.08 -14.01 -6.61
N HIS A 102 9.22 -14.11 -5.30
CA HIS A 102 9.78 -15.32 -4.67
C HIS A 102 8.79 -16.49 -4.60
N GLY A 103 7.54 -16.30 -5.01
CA GLY A 103 6.49 -17.31 -4.90
C GLY A 103 5.99 -17.45 -3.47
N CYS A 104 4.78 -17.93 -3.31
CA CYS A 104 4.14 -18.07 -2.01
C CYS A 104 2.97 -19.04 -2.15
N GLY A 105 2.60 -19.72 -1.07
CA GLY A 105 1.52 -20.71 -1.07
C GLY A 105 1.84 -22.00 -1.82
N GLY A 106 1.08 -23.06 -1.55
CA GLY A 106 1.34 -24.43 -2.03
C GLY A 106 1.44 -25.41 -0.87
N SER A 107 1.28 -26.71 -1.14
CA SER A 107 1.49 -27.75 -0.12
C SER A 107 2.94 -28.25 -0.17
N GLU A 108 3.54 -28.46 1.00
CA GLU A 108 4.94 -28.88 1.17
C GLU A 108 5.27 -30.18 0.42
N ASP A 109 4.26 -31.03 0.20
CA ASP A 109 4.43 -32.38 -0.34
C ASP A 109 4.32 -32.46 -1.88
N SER A 110 3.79 -31.44 -2.55
CA SER A 110 3.43 -31.55 -3.98
C SER A 110 3.95 -30.45 -4.91
N ASP A 111 4.37 -29.29 -4.39
CA ASP A 111 4.79 -28.15 -5.20
C ASP A 111 6.32 -27.93 -5.10
N PRO A 112 7.10 -27.98 -6.20
CA PRO A 112 8.58 -28.00 -6.19
C PRO A 112 9.25 -26.64 -5.86
N HIS A 113 8.57 -25.73 -5.18
CA HIS A 113 9.01 -24.34 -4.94
C HIS A 113 8.65 -23.84 -3.53
N LYS A 114 8.98 -24.63 -2.48
CA LYS A 114 8.75 -24.24 -1.08
C LYS A 114 9.44 -22.91 -0.76
N GLN A 115 8.66 -21.94 -0.28
CA GLN A 115 9.13 -20.74 0.40
C GLN A 115 8.15 -20.42 1.52
N ASN A 116 8.66 -20.32 2.74
CA ASN A 116 7.86 -19.90 3.89
C ASN A 116 7.49 -18.44 3.67
N CYS A 117 6.20 -18.11 3.73
CA CYS A 117 5.74 -16.79 3.32
C CYS A 117 4.45 -16.34 4.01
N ASN A 118 4.45 -15.08 4.41
CA ASN A 118 3.26 -14.40 4.92
C ASN A 118 3.05 -13.08 4.16
N LEU A 119 1.86 -12.89 3.61
CA LEU A 119 1.40 -11.66 2.98
C LEU A 119 0.50 -10.94 3.99
N VAL A 120 0.93 -9.78 4.49
CA VAL A 120 0.18 -8.99 5.47
C VAL A 120 -0.38 -7.76 4.79
N LEU A 121 -1.71 -7.62 4.80
CA LEU A 121 -2.45 -6.55 4.15
C LEU A 121 -2.97 -5.60 5.22
N GLN A 122 -2.66 -4.31 5.09
CA GLN A 122 -2.96 -3.29 6.09
C GLN A 122 -3.37 -1.98 5.44
N PHE A 123 -4.07 -1.14 6.20
CA PHE A 123 -4.36 0.23 5.79
C PHE A 123 -4.23 1.19 6.96
N MET A 124 -4.10 2.47 6.63
CA MET A 124 -4.12 3.56 7.59
C MET A 124 -4.93 4.69 6.99
N CYS A 125 -5.79 5.32 7.79
CA CYS A 125 -6.66 6.40 7.36
C CYS A 125 -6.56 7.63 8.27
N GLN A 126 -6.95 8.77 7.70
CA GLN A 126 -7.14 10.06 8.33
C GLN A 126 -8.49 10.62 7.88
N ASN A 127 -9.12 11.50 8.66
CA ASN A 127 -10.23 12.30 8.11
C ASN A 127 -9.72 13.15 6.93
N GLU A 128 -10.52 13.37 5.88
CA GLU A 128 -10.09 14.24 4.77
C GLU A 128 -10.06 15.71 5.19
N ASP A 129 -11.04 16.13 6.01
CA ASP A 129 -11.17 17.45 6.61
C ASP A 129 -10.39 17.53 7.93
N LEU A 130 -9.07 17.41 7.86
CA LEU A 130 -8.21 17.51 9.04
C LEU A 130 -8.23 18.93 9.64
N PRO A 131 -8.32 19.07 10.98
CA PRO A 131 -8.03 20.32 11.67
C PRO A 131 -6.62 20.85 11.30
N ASN A 132 -6.42 22.16 11.40
CA ASN A 132 -5.14 22.80 11.03
C ASN A 132 -3.90 22.24 11.73
N ALA A 133 -4.01 21.71 12.95
CA ALA A 133 -2.90 21.08 13.67
C ALA A 133 -2.51 19.70 13.09
N GLU A 134 -3.45 19.01 12.45
CA GLU A 134 -3.26 17.71 11.77
C GLU A 134 -2.81 17.88 10.31
N ASN A 135 -2.99 19.07 9.73
CA ASN A 135 -2.62 19.35 8.34
C ASN A 135 -1.12 19.22 8.06
N ASP A 136 -0.26 19.40 9.07
CA ASP A 136 1.19 19.26 8.91
C ASP A 136 1.60 17.77 8.69
N ASP A 137 0.81 16.81 9.20
CA ASP A 137 1.03 15.36 9.02
C ASP A 137 0.00 14.69 8.10
N LYS A 138 -0.59 15.47 7.19
CA LYS A 138 -1.55 14.92 6.23
C LYS A 138 -0.91 13.84 5.36
N ILE A 139 -1.56 12.69 5.23
CA ILE A 139 -1.18 11.65 4.25
C ILE A 139 -1.22 12.30 2.87
N VAL A 140 -0.08 12.41 2.20
CA VAL A 140 -0.02 13.03 0.87
C VAL A 140 0.98 12.31 -0.01
N PRO A 141 0.70 12.20 -1.32
CA PRO A 141 1.73 11.77 -2.24
C PRO A 141 2.87 12.77 -2.22
N GLY A 142 2.64 14.08 -2.05
CA GLY A 142 3.64 15.15 -2.17
C GLY A 142 3.80 15.63 -3.61
N THR A 143 4.54 16.71 -3.84
CA THR A 143 4.81 17.29 -5.18
C THR A 143 6.29 17.26 -5.57
N ASN A 144 7.14 16.68 -4.71
CA ASN A 144 8.56 16.48 -4.91
C ASN A 144 8.97 15.04 -4.53
N THR A 145 10.03 14.52 -5.15
CA THR A 145 10.64 13.19 -4.90
C THR A 145 11.60 13.15 -3.70
N ALA A 146 11.90 14.29 -3.07
CA ALA A 146 12.71 14.35 -1.85
C ALA A 146 12.02 13.69 -0.65
N THR A 147 12.81 13.00 0.18
CA THR A 147 12.40 12.47 1.49
C THR A 147 12.13 13.61 2.47
N GLN A 148 11.18 13.48 3.40
CA GLN A 148 11.00 14.45 4.49
C GLN A 148 12.30 14.70 5.27
N ASN A 149 12.48 15.91 5.80
CA ASN A 149 13.64 16.19 6.67
C ASN A 149 13.41 15.50 8.00
N TYR A 150 14.48 15.11 8.69
CA TYR A 150 14.36 14.72 10.09
C TYR A 150 15.68 14.88 10.81
N GLN A 151 15.57 15.49 11.98
CA GLN A 151 16.62 15.65 12.97
C GLN A 151 16.04 15.18 14.31
N ALA A 152 16.71 14.21 14.93
CA ALA A 152 16.38 13.73 16.27
C ALA A 152 16.74 14.81 17.31
N THR A 153 16.06 14.79 18.46
CA THR A 153 16.48 15.61 19.61
C THR A 153 17.77 15.05 20.23
N ASN A 154 18.70 15.93 20.59
CA ASN A 154 19.86 15.62 21.43
C ASN A 154 19.63 16.02 22.91
N ASN A 155 18.44 16.53 23.24
CA ASN A 155 18.06 16.95 24.58
C ASN A 155 17.04 15.96 25.15
N GLN A 156 17.45 15.19 26.17
CA GLN A 156 16.59 14.23 26.85
C GLN A 156 15.44 14.90 27.62
N ASN A 157 15.59 16.18 27.97
CA ASN A 157 14.59 17.02 28.63
C ASN A 157 13.96 18.03 27.65
N GLU A 158 13.75 17.64 26.39
CA GLU A 158 13.08 18.47 25.39
C GLU A 158 11.70 18.90 25.92
N ASN A 159 11.43 20.21 25.97
CA ASN A 159 10.11 20.71 26.32
C ASN A 159 9.17 20.72 25.11
N LEU A 160 7.87 20.83 25.35
CA LEU A 160 6.86 20.79 24.28
C LEU A 160 7.12 21.82 23.17
N ALA A 161 7.49 23.06 23.51
CA ALA A 161 7.74 24.10 22.51
C ALA A 161 8.92 23.75 21.59
N ALA A 162 9.99 23.14 22.15
CA ALA A 162 11.13 22.67 21.39
C ALA A 162 10.77 21.51 20.45
N LYS A 163 9.99 20.52 20.94
CA LYS A 163 9.46 19.42 20.11
C LYS A 163 8.63 19.96 18.95
N GLU A 164 7.70 20.88 19.23
CA GLU A 164 6.85 21.48 18.20
C GLU A 164 7.65 22.29 17.16
N ASN A 165 8.70 22.99 17.58
CA ASN A 165 9.64 23.64 16.66
C ASN A 165 10.38 22.63 15.78
N ARG A 166 10.84 21.51 16.37
CA ARG A 166 11.56 20.46 15.65
C ARG A 166 10.67 19.78 14.61
N LYS A 167 9.43 19.46 14.97
CA LYS A 167 8.41 18.95 14.03
C LYS A 167 8.21 19.89 12.85
N ARG A 168 7.92 21.18 13.10
CA ARG A 168 7.73 22.19 12.04
C ARG A 168 8.94 22.34 11.11
N ASN A 169 10.16 22.24 11.65
CA ASN A 169 11.37 22.32 10.84
C ASN A 169 11.62 21.06 9.99
N ASN A 170 11.12 19.91 10.45
CA ASN A 170 11.28 18.63 9.76
C ASN A 170 10.24 18.44 8.65
N LEU A 171 8.99 18.83 8.89
CA LEU A 171 7.90 18.66 7.92
C LEU A 171 8.01 19.66 6.76
N GLN A 172 7.80 19.15 5.54
CA GLN A 172 7.82 19.93 4.31
C GLN A 172 6.55 19.64 3.52
N ALA A 173 5.71 20.68 3.33
CA ALA A 173 4.39 20.57 2.71
C ALA A 173 4.42 20.04 1.25
N ASN A 174 5.55 20.18 0.55
CA ASN A 174 5.71 19.70 -0.83
C ASN A 174 6.28 18.28 -0.93
N ARG A 175 6.58 17.61 0.18
CA ARG A 175 7.13 16.24 0.20
C ARG A 175 6.06 15.25 0.62
N GLY A 176 6.19 14.01 0.17
CA GLY A 176 5.22 12.98 0.49
C GLY A 176 5.26 12.60 1.97
N LEU A 177 4.12 12.13 2.48
CA LEU A 177 3.99 11.60 3.83
C LEU A 177 2.96 10.45 3.85
N ASN A 178 3.32 9.34 4.48
CA ASN A 178 2.37 8.27 4.78
C ASN A 178 2.17 8.23 6.28
N GLU A 179 3.21 7.89 7.02
CA GLU A 179 3.18 7.88 8.47
C GLU A 179 3.56 9.26 9.05
N PRO A 180 2.95 9.65 10.19
CA PRO A 180 3.22 10.95 10.81
C PRO A 180 4.64 11.05 11.39
N TRP A 181 5.10 12.28 11.59
CA TRP A 181 6.42 12.55 12.15
C TRP A 181 6.62 11.95 13.54
N GLU A 182 5.63 12.08 14.43
CA GLU A 182 5.72 11.56 15.80
C GLU A 182 5.88 10.04 15.85
N TRP A 183 5.24 9.32 14.92
CA TRP A 183 5.39 7.87 14.80
C TRP A 183 6.85 7.46 14.60
N TYR A 184 7.53 8.14 13.66
CA TYR A 184 8.94 7.86 13.41
C TYR A 184 9.84 8.34 14.54
N ASP A 185 9.58 9.53 15.10
CA ASP A 185 10.39 10.06 16.19
C ASP A 185 10.31 9.17 17.44
N LYS A 186 9.14 8.61 17.70
CA LYS A 186 8.92 7.59 18.72
C LYS A 186 9.68 6.31 18.42
N CYS A 187 9.61 5.79 17.20
CA CYS A 187 10.39 4.63 16.79
C CYS A 187 11.90 4.85 16.92
N ASN A 188 12.38 6.06 16.63
CA ASN A 188 13.78 6.41 16.81
C ASN A 188 14.17 6.58 18.30
N THR A 189 13.23 6.96 19.17
CA THR A 189 13.51 7.17 20.60
C THR A 189 13.40 5.88 21.41
N ARG A 190 12.47 4.97 21.05
CA ARG A 190 12.20 3.72 21.76
C ARG A 190 13.33 2.72 21.57
N GLU A 191 13.75 2.08 22.66
CA GLU A 191 14.66 0.93 22.58
C GLU A 191 14.00 -0.22 21.83
N ARG A 192 14.73 -0.82 20.89
CA ARG A 192 14.24 -1.97 20.11
C ARG A 192 13.93 -3.15 21.03
N ASN A 193 13.10 -4.07 20.56
CA ASN A 193 12.92 -5.33 21.25
C ASN A 193 14.19 -6.19 21.16
N MET A 194 14.82 -6.38 22.32
CA MET A 194 16.07 -7.15 22.45
C MET A 194 15.85 -8.66 22.34
N GLY A 195 14.61 -9.14 22.35
CA GLY A 195 14.21 -10.53 22.13
C GLY A 195 14.16 -10.96 20.67
N LEU A 196 14.37 -10.04 19.71
CA LEU A 196 14.28 -10.35 18.28
C LEU A 196 15.55 -11.02 17.72
N PHE A 197 15.36 -11.96 16.80
CA PHE A 197 16.44 -12.65 16.11
C PHE A 197 17.11 -11.76 15.06
N THR A 198 18.41 -11.49 15.25
CA THR A 198 19.28 -10.68 14.38
C THR A 198 20.39 -11.50 13.72
N ALA A 199 20.41 -12.81 13.90
CA ALA A 199 21.47 -13.70 13.42
C ALA A 199 22.87 -13.24 13.90
N ASP A 200 23.78 -12.96 12.97
CA ASP A 200 25.12 -12.42 13.26
C ASP A 200 25.28 -10.94 12.90
N GLN A 201 24.19 -10.23 12.65
CA GLN A 201 24.20 -8.79 12.39
C GLN A 201 24.52 -8.02 13.67
N VAL A 202 25.46 -7.07 13.57
CA VAL A 202 25.78 -6.13 14.64
C VAL A 202 24.95 -4.88 14.44
N LEU A 203 23.92 -4.71 15.26
CA LEU A 203 23.04 -3.55 15.22
C LEU A 203 23.69 -2.37 15.93
N LYS A 204 23.41 -1.16 15.44
CA LYS A 204 23.83 0.07 16.11
C LYS A 204 23.23 0.13 17.52
N ASN A 205 24.08 0.11 18.53
CA ASN A 205 23.68 0.05 19.95
C ASN A 205 23.39 1.43 20.57
N ASN A 206 23.69 2.52 19.87
CA ASN A 206 23.38 3.87 20.29
C ASN A 206 23.12 4.76 19.08
N ASN A 207 21.90 5.29 18.94
CA ASN A 207 21.51 6.17 17.83
C ASN A 207 21.90 7.66 18.03
N GLY A 208 22.57 8.01 19.13
CA GLY A 208 22.86 9.37 19.56
C GLY A 208 21.96 9.86 20.70
N GLN A 209 20.94 9.08 21.08
CA GLN A 209 20.03 9.36 22.21
C GLN A 209 20.26 8.40 23.40
N GLY A 210 21.27 7.54 23.33
CA GLY A 210 21.60 6.59 24.38
C GLY A 210 20.93 5.22 24.25
N VAL A 211 20.23 4.95 23.14
CA VAL A 211 19.46 3.71 22.94
C VAL A 211 19.85 2.97 21.66
N SER A 212 19.70 1.64 21.69
CA SER A 212 19.63 0.80 20.50
C SER A 212 18.22 0.93 19.90
N ALA A 213 17.96 2.01 19.16
CA ALA A 213 16.62 2.38 18.71
C ALA A 213 15.91 1.30 17.87
N ALA A 214 14.57 1.28 17.90
CA ALA A 214 13.70 0.43 17.07
C ALA A 214 13.81 0.72 15.56
N THR A 215 14.60 1.72 15.16
CA THR A 215 15.00 1.91 13.76
C THR A 215 16.10 0.93 13.30
N ASN A 216 16.77 0.26 14.23
CA ASN A 216 17.83 -0.71 13.96
C ASN A 216 17.27 -2.13 14.02
N THR A 217 17.17 -2.78 12.85
CA THR A 217 16.71 -4.17 12.73
C THR A 217 17.75 -5.03 12.04
N ARG A 218 17.51 -6.34 11.91
CA ARG A 218 18.36 -7.23 11.10
C ARG A 218 18.50 -6.75 9.65
N GLN A 219 17.42 -6.24 9.05
CA GLN A 219 17.40 -5.74 7.67
C GLN A 219 17.88 -4.28 7.57
N ASN A 220 17.86 -3.52 8.67
CA ASN A 220 18.32 -2.14 8.73
C ASN A 220 19.29 -1.90 9.91
N PRO A 221 20.46 -2.57 9.96
CA PRO A 221 21.33 -2.58 11.15
C PRO A 221 21.91 -1.20 11.50
N ASN A 222 21.96 -0.28 10.53
CA ASN A 222 22.48 1.08 10.68
C ASN A 222 21.39 2.15 10.90
N GLY A 223 20.11 1.78 10.87
CA GLY A 223 19.01 2.72 11.04
C GLY A 223 18.88 3.72 9.89
N ASN A 224 19.07 3.28 8.65
CA ASN A 224 18.83 4.12 7.47
C ASN A 224 17.36 4.57 7.42
N ARG A 225 17.12 5.83 7.03
CA ARG A 225 15.78 6.42 7.00
C ARG A 225 15.10 6.30 5.65
N TYR A 226 13.84 5.90 5.66
CA TYR A 226 12.95 5.83 4.50
C TYR A 226 11.63 6.51 4.85
N GLY A 227 11.47 7.76 4.43
CA GLY A 227 10.38 8.61 4.93
C GLY A 227 10.34 8.61 6.47
N TYR A 228 9.17 8.33 7.02
CA TYR A 228 8.90 8.19 8.46
C TYR A 228 8.41 6.77 8.81
N GLU A 229 8.85 5.77 8.06
CA GLU A 229 8.59 4.38 8.39
C GLU A 229 9.37 3.92 9.63
N CYS A 230 8.73 3.15 10.51
CA CYS A 230 9.39 2.43 11.59
C CYS A 230 9.85 1.03 11.12
N PRO A 231 11.17 0.77 10.96
CA PRO A 231 11.68 -0.50 10.46
C PRO A 231 11.29 -1.74 11.28
N GLU A 232 11.27 -1.65 12.61
CA GLU A 232 10.87 -2.78 13.46
C GLU A 232 9.39 -3.15 13.27
N GLU A 233 8.50 -2.16 13.12
CA GLU A 233 7.09 -2.42 12.83
C GLU A 233 6.90 -3.04 11.44
N ARG A 234 7.69 -2.59 10.46
CA ARG A 234 7.69 -3.17 9.12
C ARG A 234 8.14 -4.64 9.17
N ASP A 235 9.29 -4.92 9.78
CA ASP A 235 9.98 -6.22 9.71
C ASP A 235 9.32 -7.34 10.52
N TYR A 236 8.63 -7.00 11.61
CA TYR A 236 8.09 -7.99 12.54
C TYR A 236 6.57 -7.89 12.65
N PHE A 237 5.89 -9.00 12.39
CA PHE A 237 4.44 -9.13 12.47
C PHE A 237 4.03 -10.43 13.20
N PRO A 238 3.04 -10.39 14.11
CA PRO A 238 2.36 -9.20 14.62
C PRO A 238 3.28 -8.24 15.38
N TYR A 239 2.97 -6.95 15.31
CA TYR A 239 3.79 -5.95 16.00
C TYR A 239 3.44 -5.89 17.48
N TRP A 240 4.45 -5.86 18.34
CA TRP A 240 4.31 -6.05 19.80
C TRP A 240 4.01 -4.75 20.57
N HIS A 241 3.83 -3.63 19.88
CA HIS A 241 3.62 -2.30 20.42
C HIS A 241 2.50 -1.60 19.62
N PRO A 242 1.81 -0.54 20.12
CA PRO A 242 0.83 0.16 19.29
C PRO A 242 1.40 0.66 17.95
N THR A 243 0.58 0.59 16.90
CA THR A 243 0.90 0.93 15.50
C THR A 243 -0.26 1.70 14.86
N PRO A 244 0.01 2.64 13.93
CA PRO A 244 -1.06 3.37 13.22
C PRO A 244 -1.78 2.54 12.16
N TRP A 245 -1.29 1.32 11.88
CA TRP A 245 -1.84 0.44 10.86
C TRP A 245 -2.98 -0.40 11.42
N VAL A 246 -4.05 -0.52 10.63
CA VAL A 246 -5.15 -1.46 10.86
C VAL A 246 -4.90 -2.71 10.01
N ASP A 247 -4.97 -3.87 10.64
CA ASP A 247 -4.76 -5.15 9.97
C ASP A 247 -6.02 -5.57 9.20
N ILE A 248 -5.86 -5.94 7.93
CA ILE A 248 -6.96 -6.44 7.08
C ILE A 248 -6.93 -7.96 7.08
N ALA A 249 -5.80 -8.51 6.63
CA ALA A 249 -5.63 -9.94 6.45
C ALA A 249 -4.17 -10.37 6.52
N VAL A 250 -3.94 -11.61 6.95
CA VAL A 250 -2.69 -12.34 6.78
C VAL A 250 -2.95 -13.57 5.92
N LEU A 251 -2.32 -13.61 4.75
CA LEU A 251 -2.34 -14.77 3.86
C LEU A 251 -1.03 -15.52 4.09
N THR A 252 -1.12 -16.68 4.74
CA THR A 252 0.05 -17.42 5.26
C THR A 252 0.20 -18.77 4.58
N ASP A 253 1.43 -19.25 4.43
CA ASP A 253 1.69 -20.63 4.05
C ASP A 253 1.29 -21.64 5.15
N ASN A 254 1.35 -21.22 6.43
CA ASN A 254 1.00 -22.05 7.59
C ASN A 254 -0.26 -21.54 8.32
N THR A 255 -1.43 -22.06 7.96
CA THR A 255 -2.70 -21.69 8.59
C THR A 255 -2.86 -22.15 10.04
N SER A 256 -1.98 -23.02 10.57
CA SER A 256 -2.03 -23.36 12.00
C SER A 256 -1.71 -22.16 12.90
N MET A 257 -1.09 -21.12 12.34
CA MET A 257 -0.76 -19.87 13.04
C MET A 257 -1.89 -18.84 13.02
N CYS A 258 -3.04 -19.15 12.42
CA CYS A 258 -4.12 -18.18 12.30
C CYS A 258 -4.66 -17.67 13.65
N ASP A 259 -4.77 -18.54 14.65
CA ASP A 259 -5.21 -18.12 15.99
C ASP A 259 -4.19 -17.19 16.63
N TYR A 260 -2.88 -17.49 16.49
CA TYR A 260 -1.81 -16.62 16.95
C TYR A 260 -1.89 -15.22 16.32
N TYR A 261 -2.07 -15.12 15.00
CA TYR A 261 -2.20 -13.82 14.33
C TYR A 261 -3.44 -13.04 14.77
N LYS A 262 -4.58 -13.73 14.93
CA LYS A 262 -5.83 -13.11 15.38
C LYS A 262 -5.72 -12.58 16.80
N GLU A 263 -5.17 -13.38 17.71
CA GLU A 263 -5.01 -13.00 19.12
C GLU A 263 -3.97 -11.89 19.34
N ASN A 264 -2.94 -11.84 18.49
CA ASN A 264 -1.84 -10.88 18.61
C ASN A 264 -1.90 -9.75 17.58
N SER A 265 -3.00 -9.57 16.85
CA SER A 265 -3.22 -8.34 16.08
C SER A 265 -3.59 -7.18 17.02
N PHE A 266 -3.13 -5.97 16.71
CA PHE A 266 -3.54 -4.77 17.44
C PHE A 266 -5.04 -4.47 17.26
N ASN A 267 -5.70 -5.11 16.31
CA ASN A 267 -7.15 -5.05 16.17
C ASN A 267 -7.89 -5.74 17.32
N SER A 268 -7.30 -6.79 17.90
CA SER A 268 -8.00 -7.70 18.83
C SER A 268 -7.55 -7.56 20.27
N ARG A 269 -6.40 -6.93 20.52
CA ARG A 269 -5.90 -6.66 21.88
C ARG A 269 -5.25 -5.28 21.96
N ALA A 270 -5.18 -4.77 23.18
CA ALA A 270 -4.37 -3.59 23.47
C ALA A 270 -2.88 -3.94 23.52
N TYR A 271 -2.07 -2.92 23.26
CA TYR A 271 -0.64 -2.95 23.54
C TYR A 271 -0.26 -1.76 24.41
N GLY A 272 0.61 -2.05 25.38
CA GLY A 272 1.11 -1.08 26.33
C GLY A 272 2.25 -0.23 25.78
N GLU A 273 2.36 0.99 26.29
CA GLU A 273 3.46 1.90 26.04
C GLU A 273 3.78 2.71 27.30
N CYS A 274 5.05 3.06 27.48
CA CYS A 274 5.46 3.98 28.51
C CYS A 274 5.04 5.42 28.17
N VAL A 275 4.28 6.04 29.06
CA VAL A 275 3.84 7.42 29.00
C VAL A 275 4.63 8.25 30.00
N GLU A 276 5.35 9.22 29.44
CA GLU A 276 6.08 10.26 30.18
C GLU A 276 5.38 11.61 30.01
N PHE A 277 5.77 12.60 30.82
CA PHE A 277 5.21 13.95 30.77
C PHE A 277 6.29 15.01 30.56
N TYR A 278 5.95 16.10 29.85
CA TYR A 278 6.87 17.22 29.70
C TYR A 278 7.13 17.89 31.07
N PRO A 279 8.37 18.30 31.37
CA PRO A 279 8.74 18.86 32.67
C PRO A 279 7.81 19.99 33.13
N GLY A 280 7.24 19.85 34.33
CA GLY A 280 6.36 20.85 34.93
C GLY A 280 4.97 20.95 34.30
N THR A 281 4.54 19.95 33.53
CA THR A 281 3.21 19.91 32.90
C THR A 281 2.55 18.54 33.08
N ASN A 282 1.23 18.46 32.87
CA ASN A 282 0.51 17.20 32.73
C ASN A 282 0.34 16.79 31.25
N ILE A 283 1.16 17.35 30.36
CA ILE A 283 1.11 17.06 28.94
C ILE A 283 1.99 15.85 28.66
N ARG A 284 1.39 14.80 28.12
CA ARG A 284 2.09 13.59 27.71
C ARG A 284 3.17 13.90 26.66
N ARG A 285 4.32 13.23 26.75
CA ARG A 285 5.32 13.14 25.68
C ARG A 285 4.88 12.11 24.63
N HIS A 286 5.17 12.39 23.36
CA HIS A 286 4.84 11.49 22.25
C HIS A 286 5.74 10.24 22.16
N ALA A 287 6.87 10.23 22.88
CA ALA A 287 7.87 9.18 22.80
C ALA A 287 8.54 8.93 24.17
N SER A 288 8.94 7.67 24.39
CA SER A 288 9.70 7.19 25.53
C SER A 288 10.78 6.21 25.05
N PRO A 289 11.98 6.15 25.68
CA PRO A 289 12.95 5.11 25.41
C PRO A 289 12.52 3.75 25.97
N HIS A 290 11.67 3.72 27.00
CA HIS A 290 11.24 2.50 27.68
C HIS A 290 10.20 1.74 26.86
N ASN A 291 10.43 0.45 26.66
CA ASN A 291 9.57 -0.41 25.84
C ASN A 291 8.86 -1.52 26.63
N ASN A 292 9.04 -1.56 27.95
CA ASN A 292 8.44 -2.54 28.84
C ASN A 292 8.00 -1.86 30.15
N PRO A 293 7.03 -2.45 30.89
CA PRO A 293 6.47 -1.84 32.08
C PRO A 293 7.46 -1.74 33.24
N GLU A 294 8.41 -2.67 33.36
CA GLU A 294 9.38 -2.68 34.46
C GLU A 294 10.28 -1.43 34.38
N ASP A 295 10.93 -1.21 33.24
CA ASP A 295 11.79 -0.05 33.04
C ASP A 295 11.00 1.26 33.06
N CYS A 296 9.77 1.25 32.52
CA CYS A 296 8.92 2.43 32.53
C CYS A 296 8.57 2.89 33.96
N LEU A 297 8.13 1.95 34.81
CA LEU A 297 7.63 2.25 36.15
C LEU A 297 8.76 2.41 37.19
N ALA A 298 10.00 2.09 36.82
CA ALA A 298 11.18 2.40 37.64
C ALA A 298 11.43 3.92 37.72
N GLU A 299 11.01 4.68 36.71
CA GLU A 299 11.14 6.14 36.65
C GLU A 299 9.93 6.83 37.29
N ALA A 300 10.20 7.72 38.25
CA ALA A 300 9.15 8.36 39.03
C ALA A 300 8.27 9.29 38.18
N GLY A 301 6.96 9.01 38.16
CA GLY A 301 5.96 9.82 37.43
C GLY A 301 5.59 9.27 36.05
N ASN A 302 6.32 8.27 35.55
CA ASN A 302 5.94 7.55 34.34
C ASN A 302 4.74 6.64 34.58
N GLN A 303 4.02 6.33 33.50
CA GLN A 303 2.84 5.46 33.52
C GLN A 303 2.93 4.44 32.39
N TRP A 304 2.55 3.19 32.66
CA TRP A 304 2.36 2.19 31.61
C TRP A 304 0.88 2.15 31.22
N ILE A 305 0.56 2.50 29.97
CA ILE A 305 -0.82 2.64 29.50
C ILE A 305 -1.06 1.71 28.32
N ASP A 306 -2.16 0.96 28.39
CA ASP A 306 -2.66 0.13 27.29
C ASP A 306 -3.49 0.98 26.32
N PHE A 307 -3.05 1.02 25.07
CA PHE A 307 -3.75 1.71 24.00
C PHE A 307 -4.54 0.73 23.13
N TYR A 308 -5.62 1.22 22.51
CA TYR A 308 -6.44 0.44 21.58
C TYR A 308 -6.42 1.03 20.17
N ASN A 309 -6.40 0.14 19.17
CA ASN A 309 -6.64 0.51 17.79
C ASN A 309 -8.13 0.83 17.56
N TYR A 310 -8.43 1.65 16.56
CA TYR A 310 -9.79 2.01 16.21
C TYR A 310 -9.90 2.37 14.73
N ILE A 311 -11.07 2.18 14.13
CA ILE A 311 -11.39 2.67 12.78
C ILE A 311 -12.12 4.01 12.81
N ASP A 312 -12.88 4.28 13.88
CA ASP A 312 -13.59 5.53 14.07
C ASP A 312 -13.84 5.81 15.57
N LYS A 313 -14.22 7.04 15.89
CA LYS A 313 -14.55 7.48 17.25
C LYS A 313 -15.98 8.01 17.31
N ASP A 314 -16.71 7.69 18.37
CA ASP A 314 -18.09 8.17 18.58
C ASP A 314 -18.17 9.16 19.75
N ALA A 315 -18.05 10.44 19.42
CA ALA A 315 -18.13 11.53 20.39
C ALA A 315 -19.51 11.71 21.05
N THR A 316 -20.56 11.02 20.59
CA THR A 316 -21.91 11.12 21.18
C THR A 316 -22.09 10.27 22.43
N ALA A 317 -21.24 9.25 22.63
CA ALA A 317 -21.20 8.47 23.85
C ALA A 317 -20.16 9.04 24.81
N THR A 318 -20.58 9.48 25.99
CA THR A 318 -19.71 10.21 26.95
C THR A 318 -19.29 9.38 28.16
N ASN A 319 -19.66 8.10 28.21
CA ASN A 319 -19.28 7.16 29.26
C ASN A 319 -19.31 5.72 28.73
N GLN A 320 -18.71 4.80 29.49
CA GLN A 320 -18.59 3.40 29.13
C GLN A 320 -19.92 2.74 28.76
N ASN A 321 -20.95 2.91 29.59
CA ASN A 321 -22.23 2.25 29.41
C ASN A 321 -22.94 2.73 28.13
N ALA A 322 -22.90 4.04 27.86
CA ALA A 322 -23.43 4.62 26.62
C ALA A 322 -22.66 4.21 25.37
N CYS A 323 -21.38 3.89 25.49
CA CYS A 323 -20.53 3.43 24.40
C CYS A 323 -20.79 1.95 24.08
N GLU A 324 -20.60 1.08 25.06
CA GLU A 324 -20.57 -0.38 24.85
C GLU A 324 -21.95 -0.94 24.46
N GLN A 325 -23.05 -0.29 24.88
CA GLN A 325 -24.42 -0.65 24.48
C GLN A 325 -24.70 -0.43 22.98
N LYS A 326 -23.86 0.32 22.26
CA LYS A 326 -24.00 0.52 20.81
C LYS A 326 -23.42 -0.62 19.98
N SER A 327 -22.71 -1.56 20.61
CA SER A 327 -22.12 -2.70 19.91
C SER A 327 -23.18 -3.53 19.20
N THR A 328 -22.89 -3.90 17.96
CA THR A 328 -23.69 -4.81 17.13
C THR A 328 -22.83 -6.03 16.74
N PRO A 329 -23.41 -7.09 16.16
CA PRO A 329 -22.63 -8.20 15.63
C PRO A 329 -21.59 -7.78 14.56
N GLN A 330 -21.83 -6.67 13.87
CA GLN A 330 -20.97 -6.15 12.81
C GLN A 330 -19.95 -5.12 13.30
N MET A 331 -20.16 -4.51 14.47
CA MET A 331 -19.36 -3.38 14.92
C MET A 331 -19.22 -3.33 16.44
N THR A 332 -17.99 -3.36 16.93
CA THR A 332 -17.68 -3.38 18.36
C THR A 332 -17.34 -1.99 18.84
N TYR A 333 -18.13 -1.49 19.79
CA TYR A 333 -17.87 -0.24 20.49
C TYR A 333 -17.18 -0.53 21.81
N LYS A 334 -16.14 0.23 22.14
CA LYS A 334 -15.36 0.05 23.36
C LYS A 334 -14.96 1.37 23.97
N TRP A 335 -15.14 1.50 25.28
CA TRP A 335 -14.65 2.65 26.04
C TRP A 335 -13.21 2.39 26.46
N ALA A 336 -12.25 3.11 25.88
CA ALA A 336 -10.83 2.84 26.05
C ALA A 336 -9.97 4.03 25.62
N VAL A 337 -8.67 3.99 25.97
CA VAL A 337 -7.68 4.98 25.52
C VAL A 337 -7.28 4.69 24.07
N PRO A 338 -7.53 5.60 23.11
CA PRO A 338 -7.17 5.40 21.71
C PRO A 338 -5.67 5.56 21.47
N PHE A 339 -5.13 4.77 20.54
CA PHE A 339 -3.84 5.06 19.93
C PHE A 339 -3.98 6.09 18.80
N ASP A 340 -3.83 7.38 19.11
CA ASP A 340 -3.77 8.42 18.08
C ASP A 340 -2.31 8.61 17.63
N PRO A 341 -1.98 8.35 16.36
CA PRO A 341 -0.60 8.49 15.88
C PRO A 341 -0.21 9.94 15.58
N TYR A 342 -1.19 10.85 15.63
CA TYR A 342 -1.02 12.30 15.55
C TYR A 342 -1.10 12.83 16.99
N ASP A 343 -0.06 13.49 17.49
CA ASP A 343 0.07 13.92 18.90
C ASP A 343 -0.84 15.12 19.25
N ASN A 344 -2.14 14.91 19.06
CA ASN A 344 -3.21 15.83 19.42
C ASN A 344 -3.74 15.53 20.83
N ILE A 345 -3.48 14.31 21.32
CA ILE A 345 -3.84 13.86 22.66
C ILE A 345 -2.77 14.31 23.65
N ARG A 346 -3.00 15.49 24.23
CA ARG A 346 -2.15 16.04 25.30
C ARG A 346 -2.39 15.38 26.66
N THR A 347 -3.44 14.58 26.79
CA THR A 347 -3.90 13.98 28.05
C THR A 347 -4.42 12.57 27.83
N ILE A 348 -4.10 11.64 28.72
CA ILE A 348 -4.65 10.27 28.68
C ILE A 348 -6.14 10.35 29.03
N GLN A 349 -7.01 10.00 28.08
CA GLN A 349 -8.45 9.99 28.27
C GLN A 349 -9.05 8.79 27.55
N GLU A 350 -10.02 8.16 28.21
CA GLU A 350 -10.86 7.14 27.57
C GLU A 350 -11.93 7.80 26.70
N GLU A 351 -12.14 7.23 25.52
CA GLU A 351 -13.10 7.67 24.53
C GLU A 351 -13.92 6.48 24.04
N CYS A 352 -15.04 6.75 23.37
CA CYS A 352 -15.82 5.69 22.74
C CYS A 352 -15.24 5.37 21.36
N LEU A 353 -14.58 4.21 21.26
CA LEU A 353 -13.89 3.73 20.08
C LEU A 353 -14.75 2.71 19.34
N ILE A 354 -14.67 2.74 18.02
CA ILE A 354 -15.16 1.66 17.17
C ILE A 354 -13.95 0.84 16.76
N LEU A 355 -13.87 -0.38 17.28
CA LEU A 355 -12.72 -1.25 17.03
C LEU A 355 -12.74 -1.79 15.60
N PRO A 356 -11.56 -1.98 14.97
CA PRO A 356 -11.48 -2.74 13.73
C PRO A 356 -11.98 -4.18 13.94
N PRO A 357 -12.49 -4.84 12.89
CA PRO A 357 -12.77 -6.27 12.97
C PRO A 357 -11.47 -7.07 13.22
N PRO A 358 -11.56 -8.26 13.82
CA PRO A 358 -10.43 -9.19 13.86
C PRO A 358 -9.86 -9.43 12.46
N ILE A 359 -8.53 -9.57 12.38
CA ILE A 359 -7.83 -9.82 11.12
C ILE A 359 -8.34 -11.11 10.45
N ASP A 360 -8.52 -11.08 9.13
CA ASP A 360 -8.76 -12.30 8.38
C ASP A 360 -7.45 -13.12 8.27
N CYS A 361 -7.55 -14.44 8.40
CA CYS A 361 -6.41 -15.32 8.22
C CYS A 361 -6.80 -16.52 7.38
N GLN A 362 -6.11 -16.68 6.26
CA GLN A 362 -6.35 -17.76 5.31
C GLN A 362 -5.05 -18.18 4.62
N GLN A 363 -5.13 -19.29 3.89
CA GLN A 363 -4.01 -19.80 3.11
C GLN A 363 -3.58 -18.78 2.05
N ALA A 364 -2.28 -18.54 1.93
CA ALA A 364 -1.71 -17.73 0.86
C ALA A 364 -2.03 -18.33 -0.52
N PRO A 365 -2.51 -17.53 -1.49
CA PRO A 365 -2.72 -18.02 -2.84
C PRO A 365 -1.38 -18.44 -3.45
N TRP A 366 -1.37 -19.62 -4.07
CA TRP A 366 -0.17 -20.15 -4.73
C TRP A 366 0.32 -19.17 -5.80
N SER A 367 1.62 -18.91 -5.84
CA SER A 367 2.30 -18.16 -6.90
C SER A 367 3.64 -18.79 -7.20
N ARG A 368 3.97 -18.88 -8.48
CA ARG A 368 5.25 -19.44 -8.92
C ARG A 368 6.40 -18.43 -8.74
N SER A 369 7.51 -18.89 -8.18
CA SER A 369 8.73 -18.10 -8.08
C SER A 369 9.22 -17.67 -9.48
N ASN A 370 9.64 -16.41 -9.62
CA ASN A 370 10.18 -15.75 -10.81
C ASN A 370 9.24 -15.69 -12.03
N HIS A 371 7.93 -15.75 -11.82
CA HIS A 371 6.94 -15.70 -12.90
C HIS A 371 5.85 -14.64 -12.65
N LEU A 372 6.27 -13.45 -12.20
CA LEU A 372 5.39 -12.29 -11.94
C LEU A 372 4.17 -12.64 -11.07
N GLY A 373 4.35 -13.50 -10.06
CA GLY A 373 3.27 -13.86 -9.16
C GLY A 373 2.08 -14.57 -9.81
N ASN A 374 2.23 -15.16 -11.01
CA ASN A 374 1.15 -15.90 -11.67
C ASN A 374 0.59 -16.98 -10.74
N GLY A 375 -0.70 -16.83 -10.43
CA GLY A 375 -1.45 -17.77 -9.64
C GLY A 375 -1.88 -18.99 -10.44
N ARG A 376 -2.62 -19.89 -9.78
CA ARG A 376 -3.21 -21.06 -10.46
C ARG A 376 -4.18 -20.59 -11.54
N GLY A 377 -4.11 -21.19 -12.73
CA GLY A 377 -4.95 -20.80 -13.87
C GLY A 377 -4.44 -19.60 -14.68
N GLY A 378 -3.26 -19.05 -14.35
CA GLY A 378 -2.65 -17.95 -15.11
C GLY A 378 -3.27 -16.58 -14.83
N THR A 379 -3.98 -16.44 -13.70
CA THR A 379 -4.52 -15.16 -13.22
C THR A 379 -3.58 -14.53 -12.20
N ALA A 380 -3.65 -13.22 -12.04
CA ALA A 380 -2.98 -12.54 -10.93
C ALA A 380 -3.60 -12.99 -9.59
N ASN A 381 -2.80 -12.96 -8.53
CA ASN A 381 -3.29 -13.21 -7.19
C ASN A 381 -4.09 -12.02 -6.68
N THR A 382 -5.22 -12.31 -6.05
CA THR A 382 -6.13 -11.30 -5.52
C THR A 382 -6.59 -11.63 -4.10
N TYR A 383 -7.02 -10.59 -3.39
CA TYR A 383 -7.73 -10.68 -2.12
C TYR A 383 -8.89 -9.69 -2.17
N ARG A 384 -10.10 -10.16 -1.89
CA ARG A 384 -11.27 -9.29 -1.80
C ARG A 384 -11.27 -8.57 -0.46
N TRP A 385 -11.03 -7.25 -0.49
CA TRP A 385 -11.07 -6.42 0.70
C TRP A 385 -12.44 -5.76 0.88
N ASP A 386 -13.09 -6.09 1.99
CA ASP A 386 -14.28 -5.39 2.48
C ASP A 386 -13.87 -4.03 3.03
N LEU A 387 -14.20 -2.97 2.29
CA LEU A 387 -13.85 -1.62 2.69
C LEU A 387 -14.56 -1.28 4.01
N PRO A 388 -13.86 -0.74 5.02
CA PRO A 388 -14.45 -0.49 6.34
C PRO A 388 -15.62 0.48 6.26
N TYR A 389 -16.61 0.32 7.14
CA TYR A 389 -17.65 1.32 7.39
C TYR A 389 -17.19 2.26 8.51
N PHE A 390 -17.28 3.58 8.28
CA PHE A 390 -17.01 4.60 9.30
C PHE A 390 -18.31 5.28 9.72
N PRO A 391 -18.85 5.02 10.93
CA PRO A 391 -20.12 5.60 11.39
C PRO A 391 -20.16 7.12 11.48
N SER A 392 -19.01 7.79 11.61
CA SER A 392 -18.91 9.26 11.49
C SER A 392 -19.39 9.77 10.13
N ASN A 393 -19.44 8.90 9.13
CA ASN A 393 -19.80 9.21 7.75
C ASN A 393 -18.95 10.34 7.14
N LEU A 394 -17.74 10.52 7.66
CA LEU A 394 -16.74 11.46 7.14
C LEU A 394 -15.93 10.78 6.05
N GLU A 395 -15.62 11.53 4.99
CA GLU A 395 -14.65 11.09 3.99
C GLU A 395 -13.29 10.87 4.66
N LYS A 396 -12.68 9.73 4.38
CA LYS A 396 -11.35 9.39 4.88
C LYS A 396 -10.34 9.41 3.74
N ARG A 397 -9.11 9.76 4.07
CA ARG A 397 -7.95 9.62 3.22
C ARG A 397 -7.09 8.49 3.74
N CYS A 398 -6.77 7.54 2.88
CA CYS A 398 -6.13 6.31 3.29
C CYS A 398 -4.93 5.96 2.41
N VAL A 399 -4.03 5.17 2.98
CA VAL A 399 -2.96 4.46 2.27
C VAL A 399 -3.10 2.98 2.56
N PHE A 400 -2.89 2.16 1.54
CA PHE A 400 -2.87 0.72 1.65
C PHE A 400 -1.42 0.24 1.62
N ARG A 401 -1.08 -0.76 2.43
CA ARG A 401 0.24 -1.39 2.49
C ARG A 401 0.08 -2.90 2.40
N MET A 402 0.95 -3.51 1.63
CA MET A 402 1.16 -4.95 1.63
C MET A 402 2.61 -5.23 2.03
N ARG A 403 2.80 -6.11 3.01
CA ARG A 403 4.09 -6.68 3.37
C ARG A 403 4.16 -8.11 2.88
N TYR A 404 5.30 -8.48 2.32
CA TYR A 404 5.61 -9.83 1.90
C TYR A 404 6.84 -10.29 2.67
N ASN A 405 6.58 -11.10 3.69
CA ASN A 405 7.59 -11.67 4.55
C ASN A 405 7.95 -13.05 4.02
N ILE A 406 9.22 -13.29 3.76
CA ILE A 406 9.73 -14.61 3.38
C ILE A 406 10.75 -15.09 4.40
N SER A 407 10.82 -16.40 4.60
CA SER A 407 11.87 -17.06 5.37
C SER A 407 12.27 -18.39 4.73
N THR A 408 13.20 -19.10 5.36
CA THR A 408 13.79 -20.36 4.92
C THR A 408 13.68 -21.38 6.05
N ASP A 409 13.71 -22.68 5.74
CA ASP A 409 13.76 -23.75 6.75
C ASP A 409 15.18 -24.02 7.30
N ASP A 410 16.18 -23.23 6.90
CA ASP A 410 17.54 -23.33 7.46
C ASP A 410 17.57 -23.02 8.98
N TYR A 411 16.48 -22.50 9.54
CA TYR A 411 16.19 -22.39 10.96
C TYR A 411 14.67 -22.42 11.18
N ASP A 412 14.21 -22.72 12.40
CA ASP A 412 12.78 -22.64 12.73
C ASP A 412 12.36 -21.15 12.85
N PRO A 413 11.54 -20.61 11.93
CA PRO A 413 11.21 -19.19 11.94
C PRO A 413 10.30 -18.77 13.11
N TRP A 414 9.68 -19.73 13.82
CA TRP A 414 8.72 -19.47 14.89
C TRP A 414 9.33 -19.58 16.28
N THR A 415 10.34 -20.45 16.46
CA THR A 415 10.99 -20.64 17.77
C THR A 415 12.36 -19.98 17.88
N THR A 416 12.90 -19.42 16.78
CA THR A 416 14.20 -18.75 16.79
C THR A 416 14.06 -17.29 17.23
N ASP A 417 14.69 -16.95 18.35
CA ASP A 417 14.66 -15.62 18.96
C ASP A 417 16.08 -15.09 19.23
N ALA A 418 16.20 -14.06 20.07
CA ALA A 418 17.49 -13.48 20.40
C ALA A 418 18.49 -14.42 21.09
N SER A 419 18.04 -15.52 21.71
CA SER A 419 18.93 -16.52 22.31
C SER A 419 19.80 -17.24 21.27
N ALA A 420 19.38 -17.23 20.00
CA ALA A 420 20.12 -17.77 18.87
C ALA A 420 21.01 -16.73 18.17
N ASN A 421 21.03 -15.48 18.63
CA ASN A 421 21.93 -14.47 18.07
C ASN A 421 23.39 -14.82 18.37
N LYS A 422 24.29 -14.47 17.46
CA LYS A 422 25.72 -14.74 17.63
C LYS A 422 26.27 -14.03 18.87
N ASP A 423 26.72 -14.81 19.84
CA ASP A 423 27.46 -14.36 21.01
C ASP A 423 28.69 -15.24 21.23
N LEU A 424 29.85 -14.75 20.78
CA LEU A 424 31.11 -15.48 20.91
C LEU A 424 31.60 -15.58 22.36
N GLN A 425 31.16 -14.70 23.26
CA GLN A 425 31.54 -14.76 24.67
C GLN A 425 30.76 -15.86 25.39
N ALA A 426 29.48 -16.01 25.07
CA ALA A 426 28.62 -17.09 25.56
C ALA A 426 28.78 -18.41 24.77
N GLY A 427 29.59 -18.43 23.70
CA GLY A 427 29.80 -19.59 22.84
C GLY A 427 28.61 -19.91 21.91
N VAL A 428 27.69 -18.96 21.73
CA VAL A 428 26.52 -19.09 20.87
C VAL A 428 26.90 -18.78 19.43
N VAL A 429 26.65 -19.75 18.55
CA VAL A 429 26.79 -19.60 17.10
C VAL A 429 25.40 -19.52 16.49
N SER A 430 25.13 -18.44 15.76
CA SER A 430 23.85 -18.27 15.06
C SER A 430 23.62 -19.39 14.04
N PRO A 431 22.38 -19.90 13.89
CA PRO A 431 22.05 -20.96 12.93
C PRO A 431 22.35 -20.55 11.48
N VAL A 432 22.27 -19.25 11.20
CA VAL A 432 22.65 -18.65 9.92
C VAL A 432 23.74 -17.63 10.12
N GLN A 433 24.74 -17.61 9.23
CA GLN A 433 25.91 -16.73 9.34
C GLN A 433 26.17 -16.06 8.00
N GLN A 434 26.85 -14.92 8.03
CA GLN A 434 27.26 -14.18 6.85
C GLN A 434 28.36 -14.94 6.11
N ASN A 435 28.09 -15.32 4.87
CA ASN A 435 29.01 -16.03 3.98
C ASN A 435 29.81 -17.18 4.64
N PRO A 436 29.15 -18.19 5.23
CA PRO A 436 29.82 -19.19 6.04
C PRO A 436 30.69 -20.10 5.17
N TYR A 437 31.76 -20.61 5.78
CA TYR A 437 32.51 -21.74 5.25
C TYR A 437 31.87 -23.04 5.75
N VAL A 438 31.48 -23.90 4.83
CA VAL A 438 30.84 -25.18 5.11
C VAL A 438 31.78 -26.31 4.70
N ASN A 439 32.12 -27.17 5.67
CA ASN A 439 32.90 -28.37 5.44
C ASN A 439 31.95 -29.55 5.21
N ILE A 440 32.14 -30.26 4.10
CA ILE A 440 31.33 -31.44 3.74
C ILE A 440 32.00 -32.77 4.09
N GLY A 441 33.08 -32.75 4.89
CA GLY A 441 33.68 -33.96 5.45
C GLY A 441 34.56 -34.77 4.49
N ALA A 442 35.13 -34.14 3.46
CA ALA A 442 35.91 -34.82 2.42
C ALA A 442 37.40 -34.42 2.35
N ASP A 443 37.97 -33.86 3.43
CA ASP A 443 39.35 -33.28 3.45
C ASP A 443 39.63 -32.27 2.31
N ILE A 444 38.57 -31.70 1.72
CA ILE A 444 38.64 -30.66 0.69
C ILE A 444 38.58 -29.26 1.32
N THR A 445 38.95 -28.26 0.53
CA THR A 445 38.74 -26.85 0.88
C THR A 445 37.26 -26.60 1.20
N PRO A 446 36.92 -25.97 2.34
CA PRO A 446 35.54 -25.63 2.68
C PRO A 446 34.88 -24.80 1.57
N PHE A 447 33.62 -25.11 1.26
CA PHE A 447 32.84 -24.29 0.34
C PHE A 447 32.37 -23.03 1.04
N ARG A 448 32.31 -21.92 0.31
CA ARG A 448 31.80 -20.65 0.81
C ARG A 448 30.39 -20.44 0.28
N LEU A 449 29.41 -20.40 1.16
CA LEU A 449 28.04 -20.03 0.78
C LEU A 449 27.94 -18.52 0.60
N ALA A 450 27.12 -18.07 -0.35
CA ALA A 450 26.84 -16.66 -0.61
C ALA A 450 25.60 -16.20 0.19
N ILE A 451 25.67 -16.31 1.52
CA ILE A 451 24.57 -15.93 2.42
C ILE A 451 24.80 -14.51 2.90
N ASN A 452 23.75 -13.67 2.79
CA ASN A 452 23.67 -12.37 3.44
C ASN A 452 22.62 -12.41 4.53
N THR A 453 23.01 -12.40 5.81
CA THR A 453 22.08 -12.54 6.94
C THR A 453 21.17 -11.32 7.13
N ALA A 454 21.52 -10.17 6.55
CA ALA A 454 20.59 -9.03 6.43
C ALA A 454 19.48 -9.28 5.37
N GLN A 455 19.64 -10.28 4.51
CA GLN A 455 18.70 -10.67 3.44
C GLN A 455 18.23 -12.12 3.55
N PHE A 456 18.62 -12.84 4.61
CA PHE A 456 18.29 -14.23 4.86
C PHE A 456 17.01 -14.28 5.70
N GLY A 457 15.88 -14.47 5.02
CA GLY A 457 14.55 -14.06 5.49
C GLY A 457 14.39 -12.53 5.39
N ARG A 458 13.34 -12.05 4.71
CA ARG A 458 13.23 -10.63 4.31
C ARG A 458 11.78 -10.16 4.27
N THR A 459 11.60 -8.87 4.51
CA THR A 459 10.31 -8.19 4.39
C THR A 459 10.39 -7.24 3.22
N PHE A 460 9.57 -7.49 2.22
CA PHE A 460 9.32 -6.57 1.12
C PHE A 460 8.01 -5.86 1.35
N GLN A 461 7.83 -4.71 0.72
CA GLN A 461 6.54 -4.05 0.75
C GLN A 461 6.33 -3.19 -0.48
N ASP A 462 5.06 -2.98 -0.77
CA ASP A 462 4.62 -1.87 -1.60
C ASP A 462 3.46 -1.17 -0.90
N ARG A 463 3.29 0.11 -1.21
CA ARG A 463 2.23 0.95 -0.65
C ARG A 463 1.54 1.70 -1.77
N SER A 464 0.23 1.79 -1.70
CA SER A 464 -0.56 2.53 -2.67
C SER A 464 -0.21 4.02 -2.66
N HIS A 465 -0.55 4.74 -3.73
CA HIS A 465 -0.79 6.18 -3.58
C HIS A 465 -1.96 6.43 -2.62
N PRO A 466 -2.04 7.60 -1.96
CA PRO A 466 -3.21 7.94 -1.16
C PRO A 466 -4.50 7.92 -1.99
N PHE A 467 -5.55 7.35 -1.42
CA PHE A 467 -6.88 7.27 -1.99
C PHE A 467 -7.93 7.74 -0.97
N ARG A 468 -9.16 7.94 -1.42
CA ARG A 468 -10.27 8.40 -0.60
C ARG A 468 -11.25 7.25 -0.33
N MET A 469 -11.70 7.12 0.90
CA MET A 469 -12.88 6.33 1.27
C MET A 469 -14.05 7.30 1.48
N MET A 470 -15.01 7.25 0.58
CA MET A 470 -16.10 8.22 0.47
C MET A 470 -17.38 7.66 1.09
N PRO A 471 -18.21 8.51 1.70
CA PRO A 471 -19.57 8.17 2.07
C PRO A 471 -20.39 7.65 0.89
N ARG A 472 -21.25 6.68 1.15
CA ARG A 472 -22.18 6.16 0.14
C ARG A 472 -23.24 7.22 -0.20
N PRO A 473 -23.61 7.39 -1.48
CA PRO A 473 -24.78 8.19 -1.82
C PRO A 473 -26.04 7.54 -1.23
N ALA A 474 -27.04 8.34 -0.86
CA ALA A 474 -28.26 7.85 -0.20
C ALA A 474 -28.96 6.71 -0.97
N ALA A 475 -28.91 6.76 -2.31
CA ALA A 475 -29.51 5.74 -3.17
C ALA A 475 -28.77 4.40 -3.22
N ALA A 476 -27.55 4.31 -2.64
CA ALA A 476 -26.69 3.13 -2.67
C ALA A 476 -26.48 2.49 -1.29
N GLN A 477 -27.21 2.93 -0.25
CA GLN A 477 -26.97 2.49 1.14
C GLN A 477 -27.19 0.99 1.37
N ALA A 478 -28.09 0.35 0.62
CA ALA A 478 -28.49 -1.04 0.84
C ALA A 478 -27.93 -2.03 -0.21
N GLN A 479 -27.13 -1.54 -1.16
CA GLN A 479 -26.62 -2.35 -2.27
C GLN A 479 -25.15 -2.66 -2.06
N THR A 480 -24.72 -3.83 -2.51
CA THR A 480 -23.30 -4.18 -2.57
C THR A 480 -22.62 -3.41 -3.69
N ILE A 481 -21.42 -2.87 -3.46
CA ILE A 481 -20.65 -2.13 -4.48
C ILE A 481 -19.39 -2.92 -4.85
N HIS A 482 -19.17 -3.12 -6.15
CA HIS A 482 -17.97 -3.74 -6.72
C HIS A 482 -17.19 -2.71 -7.54
N ASN A 483 -15.86 -2.72 -7.45
CA ASN A 483 -15.01 -1.79 -8.21
C ASN A 483 -14.37 -2.48 -9.42
N ILE A 484 -14.37 -1.80 -10.57
CA ILE A 484 -13.56 -2.16 -11.73
C ILE A 484 -12.59 -1.02 -12.00
N ASN A 485 -11.30 -1.35 -11.90
CA ASN A 485 -10.19 -0.43 -12.05
C ASN A 485 -9.37 -0.74 -13.31
N VAL A 486 -8.29 0.02 -13.51
CA VAL A 486 -7.27 -0.27 -14.51
C VAL A 486 -5.92 -0.48 -13.82
N ARG A 487 -5.29 -1.61 -14.09
CA ARG A 487 -3.90 -1.90 -13.70
C ARG A 487 -2.93 -1.54 -14.82
N GLY A 488 -1.64 -1.59 -14.49
CA GLY A 488 -0.57 -1.53 -15.49
C GLY A 488 -0.27 -0.13 -16.01
N LYS A 489 0.83 0.01 -16.76
CA LYS A 489 1.30 1.29 -17.32
C LYS A 489 1.70 1.14 -18.79
N ARG A 490 2.01 2.27 -19.45
CA ARG A 490 2.36 2.29 -20.87
C ARG A 490 3.67 1.55 -21.15
N GLY A 491 3.62 0.64 -22.12
CA GLY A 491 4.75 -0.14 -22.63
C GLY A 491 4.35 -1.56 -23.03
N ASN A 492 5.32 -2.35 -23.51
CA ASN A 492 5.23 -3.81 -23.60
C ASN A 492 5.78 -4.47 -22.32
N ILE A 493 5.64 -5.79 -22.19
CA ILE A 493 6.07 -6.56 -21.01
C ILE A 493 7.47 -6.23 -20.51
N VAL A 494 8.45 -6.04 -21.40
CA VAL A 494 9.84 -5.75 -21.04
C VAL A 494 10.04 -4.28 -20.63
N GLN A 495 9.30 -3.36 -21.25
CA GLN A 495 9.34 -1.93 -20.96
C GLN A 495 8.69 -1.57 -19.62
N VAL A 496 7.63 -2.28 -19.24
CA VAL A 496 6.88 -2.02 -18.01
C VAL A 496 7.38 -2.83 -16.82
N TYR A 497 8.12 -3.91 -17.06
CA TYR A 497 8.67 -4.77 -16.01
C TYR A 497 9.42 -3.94 -14.95
N PRO A 498 9.20 -4.22 -13.65
CA PRO A 498 8.37 -5.29 -13.07
C PRO A 498 6.91 -4.92 -12.77
N ALA A 499 6.41 -3.79 -13.29
CA ALA A 499 4.97 -3.58 -13.39
C ALA A 499 4.40 -4.41 -14.57
N VAL A 500 3.11 -4.21 -14.87
CA VAL A 500 2.41 -4.93 -15.94
C VAL A 500 1.82 -3.98 -16.98
N GLU A 501 1.41 -4.50 -18.13
CA GLU A 501 0.66 -3.76 -19.14
C GLU A 501 -0.77 -3.45 -18.70
N TYR A 502 -1.43 -2.56 -19.44
CA TYR A 502 -2.81 -2.20 -19.18
C TYR A 502 -3.76 -3.38 -19.24
N ASP A 503 -4.59 -3.48 -18.21
CA ASP A 503 -5.73 -4.39 -18.17
C ASP A 503 -6.80 -3.85 -17.23
N PHE A 504 -8.03 -4.37 -17.33
CA PHE A 504 -9.06 -4.15 -16.32
C PHE A 504 -8.79 -5.03 -15.10
N ALA A 505 -9.08 -4.51 -13.91
CA ALA A 505 -8.91 -5.22 -12.65
C ALA A 505 -10.18 -5.06 -11.78
N PRO A 506 -10.99 -6.12 -11.60
CA PRO A 506 -10.84 -7.44 -12.22
C PRO A 506 -11.16 -7.44 -13.73
N THR A 507 -10.53 -8.35 -14.49
CA THR A 507 -10.82 -8.56 -15.91
C THR A 507 -12.20 -9.19 -16.11
N ASN A 508 -12.59 -10.11 -15.22
CA ASN A 508 -13.88 -10.77 -15.22
C ASN A 508 -14.55 -10.52 -13.87
N LEU A 509 -15.68 -9.81 -13.88
CA LEU A 509 -16.48 -9.56 -12.70
C LEU A 509 -17.83 -10.29 -12.83
N GLU A 510 -18.15 -11.11 -11.83
CA GLU A 510 -19.49 -11.71 -11.68
C GLU A 510 -20.16 -11.16 -10.42
N ILE A 511 -21.36 -10.58 -10.58
CA ILE A 511 -22.15 -9.97 -9.51
C ILE A 511 -23.59 -10.49 -9.51
N ASN A 512 -24.33 -10.20 -8.44
CA ASN A 512 -25.76 -10.50 -8.37
C ASN A 512 -26.60 -9.34 -8.89
N ASP A 513 -27.80 -9.63 -9.37
CA ASP A 513 -28.81 -8.60 -9.65
C ASP A 513 -29.06 -7.73 -8.40
N GLY A 514 -29.11 -6.42 -8.59
CA GLY A 514 -29.22 -5.44 -7.50
C GLY A 514 -27.89 -4.86 -7.03
N ASP A 515 -26.77 -5.56 -7.25
CA ASP A 515 -25.44 -5.04 -6.94
C ASP A 515 -25.07 -3.87 -7.87
N LEU A 516 -24.15 -3.03 -7.40
CA LEU A 516 -23.66 -1.85 -8.11
C LEU A 516 -22.21 -2.05 -8.54
N VAL A 517 -21.86 -1.47 -9.70
CA VAL A 517 -20.49 -1.45 -10.23
C VAL A 517 -20.00 -0.02 -10.33
N HIS A 518 -18.78 0.22 -9.86
CA HIS A 518 -18.07 1.48 -9.97
C HIS A 518 -16.86 1.32 -10.87
N PHE A 519 -16.92 1.88 -12.08
CA PHE A 519 -15.78 1.94 -12.99
C PHE A 519 -15.00 3.22 -12.77
N GLN A 520 -13.70 3.12 -12.50
CA GLN A 520 -12.82 4.26 -12.35
C GLN A 520 -11.38 3.90 -12.73
N TRP A 521 -10.53 4.88 -12.95
CA TRP A 521 -9.09 4.66 -13.13
C TRP A 521 -8.27 5.90 -12.84
N THR A 522 -6.98 5.68 -12.63
CA THR A 522 -5.98 6.73 -12.47
C THR A 522 -4.89 6.54 -13.51
N GLY A 523 -4.39 7.63 -14.10
CA GLY A 523 -3.37 7.62 -15.15
C GLY A 523 -2.40 8.79 -15.00
N SER A 524 -1.16 8.62 -15.48
CA SER A 524 -0.12 9.65 -15.46
C SER A 524 0.21 10.21 -16.84
N ASN A 525 0.68 11.46 -16.89
CA ASN A 525 1.19 12.15 -18.07
C ASN A 525 2.72 12.28 -18.10
N THR A 526 3.42 11.56 -17.22
CA THR A 526 4.86 11.75 -17.00
C THR A 526 5.70 10.49 -17.14
N HIS A 527 5.12 9.32 -17.42
CA HIS A 527 5.89 8.08 -17.49
C HIS A 527 6.78 8.04 -18.74
N ASN A 528 8.11 8.00 -18.63
CA ASN A 528 8.99 7.98 -19.80
C ASN A 528 10.06 6.88 -19.69
N ASN A 529 10.08 5.98 -20.66
CA ASN A 529 11.02 4.85 -20.74
C ASN A 529 12.21 5.11 -21.69
N ASN A 530 12.49 6.39 -22.01
CA ASN A 530 13.47 6.84 -23.01
C ASN A 530 13.14 6.37 -24.43
N ASN A 531 13.94 6.86 -25.40
CA ASN A 531 13.84 6.45 -26.80
C ASN A 531 14.16 4.95 -26.96
N PRO A 532 13.54 4.26 -27.95
CA PRO A 532 13.83 2.86 -28.21
C PRO A 532 15.32 2.61 -28.47
N GLY A 533 15.96 1.83 -27.61
CA GLY A 533 17.38 1.46 -27.67
C GLY A 533 17.64 0.07 -28.25
N GLY A 534 16.59 -0.66 -28.68
CA GLY A 534 16.70 -2.02 -29.21
C GLY A 534 16.91 -3.11 -28.15
N ASP A 535 16.98 -2.74 -26.87
CA ASP A 535 17.16 -3.65 -25.72
C ASP A 535 15.83 -4.23 -25.18
N GLY A 536 14.70 -3.81 -25.75
CA GLY A 536 13.36 -4.12 -25.28
C GLY A 536 12.96 -3.42 -23.97
N GLN A 537 13.91 -2.83 -23.24
CA GLN A 537 13.68 -2.17 -21.95
C GLN A 537 13.32 -0.70 -22.10
N THR A 538 13.81 -0.06 -23.15
CA THR A 538 13.55 1.34 -23.49
C THR A 538 12.51 1.46 -24.60
N GLY A 539 11.93 2.65 -24.73
CA GLY A 539 10.82 2.91 -25.64
C GLY A 539 9.46 2.84 -24.96
N ASP A 540 8.44 3.21 -25.73
CA ASP A 540 7.15 3.60 -25.17
C ASP A 540 5.99 3.01 -26.00
N ALA A 541 6.00 1.67 -26.11
CA ALA A 541 5.02 0.97 -26.92
C ALA A 541 3.61 1.24 -26.40
N GLY A 542 2.71 1.68 -27.27
CA GLY A 542 1.35 2.11 -26.88
C GLY A 542 0.75 3.03 -27.93
N GLU A 543 -0.56 3.17 -27.93
CA GLU A 543 -1.26 4.09 -28.84
C GLU A 543 -1.33 5.51 -28.28
N GLY A 544 -1.30 6.52 -29.15
CA GLY A 544 -1.39 7.93 -28.75
C GLY A 544 -0.06 8.53 -28.28
N GLN A 545 -0.15 9.67 -27.59
CA GLN A 545 1.00 10.47 -27.17
C GLN A 545 1.87 9.69 -26.19
N GLY A 546 3.19 9.75 -26.42
CA GLY A 546 4.15 9.06 -25.59
C GLY A 546 4.15 9.57 -24.14
N GLY A 547 4.36 8.65 -23.22
CA GLY A 547 4.39 8.87 -21.78
C GLY A 547 3.08 9.29 -21.11
N THR A 548 1.96 9.08 -21.81
CA THR A 548 0.62 9.35 -21.31
C THR A 548 -0.23 8.09 -21.17
N ASP A 549 -0.75 7.89 -19.97
CA ASP A 549 -1.73 6.87 -19.66
C ASP A 549 -3.14 7.41 -19.98
N ARG A 550 -3.91 6.66 -20.76
CA ARG A 550 -5.32 6.92 -21.02
C ARG A 550 -6.02 5.58 -21.13
N SER A 551 -7.25 5.54 -20.64
CA SER A 551 -8.14 4.39 -20.70
C SER A 551 -9.53 4.89 -21.05
N ASN A 552 -10.33 4.02 -21.64
CA ASN A 552 -11.75 4.27 -21.88
C ASN A 552 -12.49 2.94 -21.90
N ILE A 553 -13.82 2.99 -21.95
CA ILE A 553 -14.65 1.80 -22.01
C ILE A 553 -15.64 1.95 -23.16
N VAL A 554 -15.66 0.94 -24.02
CA VAL A 554 -16.63 0.75 -25.10
C VAL A 554 -17.14 -0.68 -25.07
N GLU A 555 -18.43 -0.88 -25.34
CA GLU A 555 -19.01 -2.22 -25.43
C GLU A 555 -18.55 -2.91 -26.72
N ILE A 556 -18.25 -4.21 -26.63
CA ILE A 556 -17.97 -5.10 -27.75
C ILE A 556 -18.96 -6.27 -27.69
N ALA A 557 -19.33 -6.85 -28.83
CA ALA A 557 -20.31 -7.93 -28.86
C ALA A 557 -19.73 -9.24 -28.30
N ASP A 558 -18.46 -9.51 -28.58
CA ASP A 558 -17.77 -10.75 -28.21
C ASP A 558 -16.28 -10.49 -27.94
N LEU A 559 -15.66 -11.28 -27.06
CA LEU A 559 -14.24 -11.15 -26.70
C LEU A 559 -13.28 -11.46 -27.88
N SER A 560 -13.74 -12.17 -28.91
CA SER A 560 -13.00 -12.41 -30.15
C SER A 560 -13.01 -11.20 -31.11
N GLU A 561 -13.90 -10.23 -30.88
CA GLU A 561 -14.03 -9.04 -31.72
C GLU A 561 -13.28 -7.84 -31.14
N ASN A 562 -12.87 -6.90 -32.00
CA ASN A 562 -12.14 -5.69 -31.61
C ASN A 562 -12.89 -4.39 -31.95
N PHE A 563 -14.06 -4.49 -32.58
CA PHE A 563 -14.85 -3.33 -32.98
C PHE A 563 -15.93 -3.04 -31.93
N PRO A 564 -16.09 -1.77 -31.51
CA PRO A 564 -17.16 -1.39 -30.62
C PRO A 564 -18.54 -1.58 -31.24
N VAL A 565 -19.52 -1.94 -30.42
CA VAL A 565 -20.93 -1.96 -30.82
C VAL A 565 -21.44 -0.51 -30.95
N PRO A 566 -22.15 -0.14 -32.03
CA PRO A 566 -22.82 1.15 -32.12
C PRO A 566 -23.78 1.36 -30.95
N TYR A 567 -23.90 2.59 -30.41
CA TYR A 567 -24.75 2.86 -29.25
C TYR A 567 -26.20 2.37 -29.42
N ALA A 568 -26.78 2.48 -30.62
CA ALA A 568 -28.13 2.01 -30.92
C ALA A 568 -28.32 0.47 -30.78
N GLN A 569 -27.23 -0.29 -30.74
CA GLN A 569 -27.20 -1.75 -30.56
C GLN A 569 -26.56 -2.15 -29.22
N SER A 570 -26.16 -1.18 -28.40
CA SER A 570 -25.53 -1.42 -27.10
C SER A 570 -26.53 -2.03 -26.12
N THR A 571 -26.13 -3.15 -25.51
CA THR A 571 -26.91 -3.79 -24.45
C THR A 571 -26.43 -3.40 -23.07
N LEU A 572 -25.12 -3.17 -22.89
CA LEU A 572 -24.54 -2.73 -21.61
C LEU A 572 -25.12 -1.38 -21.19
N TRP A 573 -25.03 -0.38 -22.07
CA TRP A 573 -25.52 0.96 -21.75
C TRP A 573 -27.04 1.02 -21.70
N GLY A 574 -27.73 0.30 -22.60
CA GLY A 574 -29.19 0.22 -22.60
C GLY A 574 -29.79 -0.44 -21.35
N ASN A 575 -29.04 -1.36 -20.71
CA ASN A 575 -29.45 -2.09 -19.51
C ASN A 575 -28.89 -1.51 -18.21
N THR A 576 -28.38 -0.27 -18.24
CA THR A 576 -27.77 0.38 -17.08
C THR A 576 -28.68 1.46 -16.49
N THR A 577 -28.82 1.45 -15.16
CA THR A 577 -29.34 2.57 -14.36
C THR A 577 -28.19 3.26 -13.64
N ILE A 578 -28.09 4.58 -13.78
CA ILE A 578 -27.07 5.40 -13.13
C ILE A 578 -27.57 5.77 -11.74
N VAL A 579 -26.89 5.28 -10.70
CA VAL A 579 -27.24 5.51 -9.29
C VAL A 579 -26.54 6.76 -8.75
N TRP A 580 -25.31 7.02 -9.19
CA TRP A 580 -24.53 8.19 -8.82
C TRP A 580 -23.51 8.54 -9.91
N SER A 581 -23.13 9.82 -9.97
CA SER A 581 -22.15 10.36 -10.90
C SER A 581 -21.17 11.27 -10.17
N SER A 582 -19.90 11.23 -10.59
CA SER A 582 -18.83 12.08 -10.04
C SER A 582 -18.96 13.56 -10.39
N TYR A 583 -19.94 13.94 -11.22
CA TYR A 583 -20.23 15.32 -11.59
C TYR A 583 -21.74 15.56 -11.70
N ALA A 584 -22.14 16.81 -11.51
CA ALA A 584 -23.51 17.26 -11.69
C ALA A 584 -23.71 17.89 -13.08
N LEU A 585 -24.90 17.69 -13.66
CA LEU A 585 -25.35 18.38 -14.86
C LEU A 585 -26.03 19.73 -14.51
N THR A 586 -26.14 20.60 -15.50
CA THR A 586 -26.86 21.89 -15.40
C THR A 586 -28.28 21.66 -14.89
N GLY A 587 -28.67 22.39 -13.85
CA GLY A 587 -30.00 22.29 -13.25
C GLY A 587 -30.27 20.95 -12.55
N ASN A 588 -29.22 20.19 -12.20
CA ASN A 588 -29.33 18.86 -11.58
C ASN A 588 -30.11 17.85 -12.44
N ALA A 589 -29.99 17.96 -13.76
CA ALA A 589 -30.52 16.94 -14.66
C ALA A 589 -29.89 15.56 -14.35
N ALA A 590 -30.68 14.49 -14.42
CA ALA A 590 -30.15 13.13 -14.38
C ALA A 590 -29.35 12.84 -15.65
N LEU A 591 -28.31 11.99 -15.61
CA LEU A 591 -27.60 11.52 -16.81
C LEU A 591 -28.47 10.56 -17.61
N THR A 592 -28.40 10.60 -18.95
CA THR A 592 -28.97 9.53 -19.78
C THR A 592 -27.92 8.44 -20.00
N THR A 593 -28.37 7.26 -20.42
CA THR A 593 -27.50 6.17 -20.86
C THR A 593 -26.61 6.57 -22.04
N GLU A 594 -27.08 7.49 -22.89
CA GLU A 594 -26.28 8.05 -23.99
C GLU A 594 -25.16 8.97 -23.47
N ASP A 595 -25.43 9.81 -22.47
CA ASP A 595 -24.40 10.63 -21.83
C ASP A 595 -23.35 9.75 -21.14
N LEU A 596 -23.79 8.69 -20.48
CA LEU A 596 -22.91 7.70 -19.85
C LEU A 596 -22.00 7.03 -20.89
N ALA A 597 -22.57 6.55 -21.99
CA ALA A 597 -21.82 5.87 -23.05
C ALA A 597 -20.74 6.79 -23.65
N VAL A 598 -21.07 8.06 -23.94
CA VAL A 598 -20.08 9.01 -24.47
C VAL A 598 -19.04 9.41 -23.43
N ASN A 599 -19.42 9.53 -22.16
CA ASN A 599 -18.50 9.85 -21.07
C ASN A 599 -17.47 8.73 -20.85
N MET A 600 -17.93 7.47 -20.81
CA MET A 600 -17.08 6.28 -20.70
C MET A 600 -16.18 6.10 -21.93
N ALA A 601 -16.71 6.31 -23.13
CA ALA A 601 -15.96 6.18 -24.37
C ALA A 601 -14.91 7.30 -24.56
N SER A 602 -15.14 8.48 -24.00
CA SER A 602 -14.24 9.64 -24.14
C SER A 602 -13.32 9.88 -22.94
N SER A 603 -13.26 8.94 -21.99
CA SER A 603 -12.47 9.08 -20.76
C SER A 603 -12.82 10.34 -19.95
N GLY A 604 -14.10 10.69 -19.91
CA GLY A 604 -14.58 11.90 -19.23
C GLY A 604 -14.34 13.21 -19.99
N TYR A 605 -13.84 13.17 -21.23
CA TYR A 605 -13.66 14.38 -22.04
C TYR A 605 -15.00 15.08 -22.32
N PHE A 606 -16.03 14.32 -22.68
CA PHE A 606 -17.41 14.84 -22.74
C PHE A 606 -18.18 14.42 -21.49
N LEU A 607 -18.96 15.34 -20.91
CA LEU A 607 -19.84 15.04 -19.77
C LEU A 607 -21.25 14.64 -20.22
N CYS A 608 -21.66 15.02 -21.43
CA CYS A 608 -22.98 14.74 -21.95
C CYS A 608 -23.03 14.98 -23.48
N MET A 609 -24.13 14.61 -24.13
CA MET A 609 -24.34 14.86 -25.55
C MET A 609 -24.73 16.32 -25.85
N LEU A 610 -25.63 16.89 -25.05
CA LEU A 610 -26.35 18.12 -25.41
C LEU A 610 -25.89 19.35 -24.60
N THR A 611 -25.73 20.49 -25.27
CA THR A 611 -25.25 21.75 -24.64
C THR A 611 -26.14 22.23 -23.50
N ASN A 612 -27.45 22.03 -23.59
CA ASN A 612 -28.38 22.45 -22.52
C ASN A 612 -28.23 21.64 -21.21
N ARG A 613 -27.49 20.52 -21.22
CA ARG A 613 -27.31 19.65 -20.04
C ARG A 613 -25.95 19.82 -19.36
N CYS A 614 -24.87 20.04 -20.11
CA CYS A 614 -23.53 20.23 -19.54
C CYS A 614 -22.72 21.37 -20.18
N GLY A 615 -23.39 22.26 -20.91
CA GLY A 615 -22.78 23.47 -21.47
C GLY A 615 -21.61 23.17 -22.40
N ALA A 616 -20.49 23.86 -22.16
CA ALA A 616 -19.26 23.75 -22.92
C ALA A 616 -18.57 22.37 -22.80
N ASN A 617 -19.05 21.48 -21.93
CA ASN A 617 -18.54 20.11 -21.78
C ASN A 617 -19.30 19.07 -22.62
N SER A 618 -20.27 19.51 -23.42
CA SER A 618 -21.07 18.65 -24.28
C SER A 618 -20.39 18.33 -25.60
N VAL A 619 -20.80 17.24 -26.25
CA VAL A 619 -20.36 16.91 -27.62
C VAL A 619 -20.72 18.03 -28.61
N GLN A 620 -21.87 18.67 -28.44
CA GLN A 620 -22.34 19.75 -29.33
C GLN A 620 -21.51 21.04 -29.26
N ALA A 621 -20.87 21.33 -28.13
CA ALA A 621 -20.18 22.59 -27.90
C ALA A 621 -18.65 22.47 -27.76
N LYS A 622 -18.15 21.35 -27.21
CA LYS A 622 -16.72 21.14 -26.98
C LYS A 622 -16.03 20.72 -28.28
N ALA A 623 -14.74 21.04 -28.39
CA ALA A 623 -13.92 20.59 -29.51
C ALA A 623 -13.94 19.06 -29.64
N ALA A 624 -13.63 18.53 -30.83
CA ALA A 624 -13.56 17.10 -31.04
C ALA A 624 -12.52 16.44 -30.12
N VAL A 625 -12.86 15.29 -29.55
CA VAL A 625 -11.89 14.44 -28.85
C VAL A 625 -10.88 13.90 -29.84
N ASN A 626 -9.61 13.85 -29.45
CA ASN A 626 -8.59 13.22 -30.27
C ASN A 626 -8.86 11.71 -30.37
N ASN A 627 -8.72 11.13 -31.56
CA ASN A 627 -9.02 9.70 -31.80
C ASN A 627 -8.19 8.72 -30.95
N LEU A 628 -7.07 9.18 -30.37
CA LEU A 628 -6.20 8.42 -29.47
C LEU A 628 -6.27 8.93 -28.02
N LEU A 629 -7.27 9.75 -27.70
CA LEU A 629 -7.56 10.33 -26.38
C LEU A 629 -6.46 11.24 -25.82
N ASN A 630 -5.56 11.75 -26.67
CA ASN A 630 -4.44 12.60 -26.21
C ASN A 630 -4.91 13.85 -25.44
N ASN A 631 -6.07 14.39 -25.81
CA ASN A 631 -6.66 15.55 -25.15
C ASN A 631 -7.68 15.22 -24.05
N ALA A 632 -7.86 13.94 -23.72
CA ALA A 632 -8.71 13.50 -22.62
C ALA A 632 -7.96 13.57 -21.28
N PRO A 633 -8.68 13.67 -20.14
CA PRO A 633 -8.09 13.47 -18.82
C PRO A 633 -7.37 12.12 -18.68
N ALA A 634 -6.28 12.10 -17.90
CA ALA A 634 -5.54 10.85 -17.61
C ALA A 634 -6.28 9.95 -16.62
N SER A 635 -7.03 10.55 -15.70
CA SER A 635 -7.76 9.85 -14.63
C SER A 635 -9.26 10.11 -14.73
N PHE A 636 -10.05 9.18 -14.19
CA PHE A 636 -11.50 9.16 -14.33
C PHE A 636 -12.18 8.63 -13.06
N ALA A 637 -13.02 9.46 -12.45
CA ALA A 637 -13.75 9.12 -11.22
C ALA A 637 -15.01 8.30 -11.47
N GLY A 638 -15.59 8.37 -12.68
CA GLY A 638 -16.67 7.49 -13.10
C GLY A 638 -18.00 7.62 -12.38
N HIS A 639 -18.73 6.52 -12.37
CA HIS A 639 -20.16 6.45 -12.05
C HIS A 639 -20.48 5.16 -11.31
N LEU A 640 -21.48 5.24 -10.43
CA LEU A 640 -22.05 4.06 -9.77
C LEU A 640 -23.27 3.59 -10.56
N MET A 641 -23.24 2.34 -11.02
CA MET A 641 -24.19 1.81 -11.99
C MET A 641 -24.82 0.52 -11.48
N LYS A 642 -26.14 0.41 -11.63
CA LYS A 642 -26.85 -0.87 -11.55
C LYS A 642 -27.05 -1.39 -12.96
N VAL A 643 -26.59 -2.60 -13.25
CA VAL A 643 -26.73 -3.24 -14.57
C VAL A 643 -27.70 -4.40 -14.44
N ASN A 644 -28.64 -4.54 -15.37
CA ASN A 644 -29.60 -5.65 -15.34
C ASN A 644 -28.91 -7.01 -15.59
N PRO A 645 -29.56 -8.14 -15.26
CA PRO A 645 -29.05 -9.47 -15.56
C PRO A 645 -28.63 -9.64 -17.02
N GLY A 646 -27.43 -10.18 -17.23
CA GLY A 646 -26.83 -10.32 -18.56
C GLY A 646 -25.33 -10.64 -18.52
N THR A 647 -24.74 -10.86 -19.69
CA THR A 647 -23.28 -10.94 -19.87
C THR A 647 -22.89 -9.85 -20.85
N TYR A 648 -21.95 -9.00 -20.44
CA TYR A 648 -21.55 -7.81 -21.17
C TYR A 648 -20.04 -7.81 -21.35
N HIS A 649 -19.59 -7.58 -22.57
CA HIS A 649 -18.17 -7.48 -22.91
C HIS A 649 -17.81 -6.04 -23.23
N TYR A 650 -16.65 -5.62 -22.79
CA TYR A 650 -16.15 -4.27 -23.02
C TYR A 650 -14.65 -4.27 -23.26
N ALA A 651 -14.16 -3.23 -23.92
CA ALA A 651 -12.75 -3.04 -24.21
C ALA A 651 -12.32 -1.59 -23.98
N CYS A 652 -11.02 -1.39 -23.79
CA CYS A 652 -10.42 -0.08 -24.00
C CYS A 652 -10.02 0.06 -25.47
N SER A 653 -10.69 0.93 -26.22
CA SER A 653 -10.41 1.15 -27.65
C SER A 653 -8.98 1.62 -27.93
N ARG A 654 -8.35 2.33 -26.99
CA ARG A 654 -6.97 2.82 -27.14
C ARG A 654 -5.93 1.73 -26.85
N ASN A 655 -6.18 0.92 -25.82
CA ASN A 655 -5.17 -0.01 -25.30
C ASN A 655 -5.36 -1.44 -25.79
N ASN A 656 -6.52 -1.76 -26.41
CA ASN A 656 -6.74 -3.00 -27.15
C ASN A 656 -6.07 -2.90 -28.53
N ASN A 657 -4.85 -3.43 -28.65
CA ASN A 657 -4.08 -3.43 -29.89
C ASN A 657 -3.56 -4.86 -30.15
N PHE A 658 -3.97 -5.43 -31.29
CA PHE A 658 -3.70 -6.82 -31.72
C PHE A 658 -2.20 -7.21 -31.73
N SER A 659 -1.28 -6.24 -31.68
CA SER A 659 0.17 -6.48 -31.64
C SER A 659 0.65 -7.29 -30.43
N ASN A 660 -0.09 -7.31 -29.32
CA ASN A 660 0.10 -8.18 -28.12
C ASN A 660 -0.72 -7.70 -26.89
N ARG A 661 -1.62 -6.73 -27.02
CA ARG A 661 -2.37 -6.14 -25.91
C ARG A 661 -3.86 -6.33 -26.09
N SER A 662 -4.51 -6.92 -25.08
CA SER A 662 -5.95 -7.11 -25.08
C SER A 662 -6.57 -6.64 -23.77
N GLN A 663 -6.76 -5.32 -23.65
CA GLN A 663 -7.51 -4.76 -22.52
C GLN A 663 -9.01 -4.91 -22.80
N LYS A 664 -9.54 -6.09 -22.45
CA LYS A 664 -10.96 -6.46 -22.55
C LYS A 664 -11.43 -6.98 -21.21
N GLY A 665 -12.71 -6.83 -20.91
CA GLY A 665 -13.29 -7.35 -19.69
C GLY A 665 -14.70 -7.87 -19.91
N THR A 666 -15.16 -8.64 -18.93
CA THR A 666 -16.51 -9.20 -18.88
C THR A 666 -17.18 -8.84 -17.57
N LEU A 667 -18.39 -8.27 -17.66
CA LEU A 667 -19.30 -8.10 -16.55
C LEU A 667 -20.45 -9.10 -16.72
N LYS A 668 -20.62 -9.99 -15.74
CA LYS A 668 -21.74 -10.93 -15.69
C LYS A 668 -22.62 -10.63 -14.49
N VAL A 669 -23.88 -10.30 -14.75
CA VAL A 669 -24.89 -10.06 -13.72
C VAL A 669 -25.82 -11.26 -13.68
N LYS A 670 -25.81 -11.99 -12.56
CA LYS A 670 -26.68 -13.14 -12.35
C LYS A 670 -28.11 -12.70 -12.05
N ALA A 671 -29.09 -13.33 -12.70
CA ALA A 671 -30.49 -13.14 -12.34
C ALA A 671 -30.73 -13.59 -10.89
N SER A 672 -31.58 -12.86 -10.18
CA SER A 672 -32.10 -13.28 -8.88
C SER A 672 -32.76 -14.67 -9.03
N LYS A 673 -32.40 -15.61 -8.15
CA LYS A 673 -33.03 -16.94 -8.12
C LYS A 673 -34.46 -16.86 -7.61
#